data_AF-A0A225AAV9-F1
#
_entry.id   AF-A0A225AAV9-F1
#
_cell.length_a   1.000
_cell.length_b   1.000
_cell.length_c   1.000
_cell.angle_alpha   90.00
_cell.angle_beta   90.00
_cell.angle_gamma   90.00
#
_symmetry.space_group_name_H-M   'P 1'
#
loop_
_entity.id
_entity.type
_entity.pdbx_description
1 polymer ?
#
loop_
_entity_poly.entity_id
_entity_poly.type
_entity_poly.pdbx_seq_one_letter_code
_entity_poly.pdbx_strand_id
1 'polypeptide(L)'
;MASSTDKTPSADISKALARIKSHPTLTPFRRRVYRTLLSVPASRWTTYAALARHLSSSPRAIGAAMKSNPFAPAVPCHRVLAADRSLGGYKGAWNNGGEYAVEKTKLLVAEGVQFDGDGKAMGPNRKPIPRTHFSPLRGHALVPRHDAEWNVVLHSPRQQGWMLLRLFPLICTENSRVTYLQSCKMRLCSSLLLIFLASHVAAQPSPIDYSQYVNAFIGSEGPTPGQAFGGGDIFVGGARPFGVVKFGVDTTAANWTLATLNGGWTPDGNVTAFTMMHESGTGGAPKYGIIPQMPLTSVDAPVNLLENLTYAQPRVGNDTASVGYFRTTLQNGVVAELSASRHAGIINYSFPSGEKYILVDVSHYLPGSPGDTSSQFYVAGEIKINREEGSYEGYGTYVGGFNNGAPYTVYFYGEFSLAPQESTTFSGANTSPMPRYQNLANGGIPEPVYGNQSTNKATSGPLNSRVGALFRWNNSPESTQNITSRIGISFISTAKAKSYIASEIPSWNLNDTVADSVHEWNTDVFSKIRVPVDDDVSTNITNLRLLYSSLYFMHLMPSDRSGENPLWVSEEPFWDDFYTLCKLSASFLHVGKPTYYESMIRGIIDIFRHQGYLPDGRSGNWNGLVQGGSDADNVLADAYIKGLRGSINWPDAYAAMLKNAEVTPYNTFDPTDLTGSTKEGRGALDDWLELGYVAVDHNSRCISRTVEYSLNDFALSQVASGIEPRDQQKYLNRSAGWQLIWNREVTSLGFTGFLAPRYANGSFEGSAYDPLYCGGCEWSSITYEGVPWEYSFVIPHDVETLIEFMGGSSTFESRLDLMFVPGVAKQDLGANGAGITTLMNIGNEPDFATPYLYHYINKQAKSVQQSRNLSNTYFKDAAYGIPGNSDAGAMNSWLLWQLIGLYPIVTQPIYLIGSPWFPDINMTVNVNQTLRITASGLDYNRGSYYVQSVRVNGQAWDKNWLTHEDVFVHGGSIEFVLGTNMTAWETGGVPPSPGHVTL
;
A
#
# COMPACT_ATOMS: atom_id res chain seq x y z
N MET A 1 -2.53 61.42 -0.17
CA MET A 1 -2.88 61.04 1.21
C MET A 1 -4.27 60.44 1.23
N ALA A 2 -4.37 59.14 1.54
CA ALA A 2 -5.55 58.44 2.03
C ALA A 2 -5.01 57.13 2.65
N SER A 3 -5.54 56.68 3.78
CA SER A 3 -4.83 55.73 4.65
C SER A 3 -4.90 54.28 4.18
N SER A 4 -3.84 53.53 4.48
CA SER A 4 -3.92 52.08 4.62
C SER A 4 -4.96 51.71 5.70
N THR A 5 -5.66 50.60 5.49
CA THR A 5 -6.46 49.95 6.54
C THR A 5 -6.01 48.51 6.68
N ASP A 6 -5.14 48.30 7.66
CA ASP A 6 -4.88 46.99 8.25
C ASP A 6 -6.20 46.29 8.64
N LYS A 7 -6.26 44.97 8.50
CA LYS A 7 -7.50 44.18 8.68
C LYS A 7 -7.60 43.56 10.08
N THR A 8 -7.47 44.41 11.10
CA THR A 8 -8.11 44.12 12.39
C THR A 8 -9.63 43.94 12.18
N PRO A 9 -10.31 43.01 12.89
CA PRO A 9 -11.76 42.91 12.79
C PRO A 9 -12.39 44.19 13.34
N SER A 10 -13.43 44.70 12.67
CA SER A 10 -14.12 45.92 13.11
C SER A 10 -14.52 45.82 14.60
N ALA A 11 -14.49 46.95 15.31
CA ALA A 11 -14.61 46.97 16.77
C ALA A 11 -15.84 46.21 17.28
N ASP A 12 -16.96 46.26 16.56
CA ASP A 12 -18.18 45.52 16.87
C ASP A 12 -18.06 44.00 16.70
N ILE A 13 -17.34 43.51 15.68
CA ILE A 13 -17.05 42.08 15.51
C ILE A 13 -16.13 41.59 16.62
N SER A 14 -15.08 42.34 16.94
CA SER A 14 -14.18 42.04 18.07
C SER A 14 -14.94 41.98 19.41
N LYS A 15 -15.86 42.93 19.64
CA LYS A 15 -16.75 42.98 20.81
C LYS A 15 -17.77 41.83 20.83
N ALA A 16 -18.29 41.41 19.68
CA ALA A 16 -19.17 40.24 19.57
C ALA A 16 -18.42 38.93 19.84
N LEU A 17 -17.22 38.74 19.27
CA LEU A 17 -16.37 37.57 19.50
C LEU A 17 -15.99 37.42 20.98
N ALA A 18 -15.64 38.52 21.65
CA ALA A 18 -15.39 38.54 23.09
C ALA A 18 -16.61 38.06 23.89
N ARG A 19 -17.81 38.59 23.58
CA ARG A 19 -19.07 38.18 24.24
C ARG A 19 -19.45 36.72 23.97
N ILE A 20 -19.15 36.17 22.78
CA ILE A 20 -19.34 34.74 22.48
C ILE A 20 -18.35 33.87 23.27
N LYS A 21 -17.09 34.31 23.44
CA LYS A 21 -16.06 33.59 24.20
C LYS A 21 -16.42 33.53 25.70
N SER A 22 -16.85 34.64 26.30
CA SER A 22 -17.10 34.73 27.76
C SER A 22 -18.48 34.29 28.23
N HIS A 23 -19.44 33.98 27.33
CA HIS A 23 -20.79 33.61 27.76
C HIS A 23 -20.80 32.24 28.48
N PRO A 24 -21.31 32.15 29.73
CA PRO A 24 -21.16 30.95 30.56
C PRO A 24 -21.96 29.76 30.01
N THR A 25 -23.19 29.99 29.56
CA THR A 25 -24.16 28.92 29.21
C THR A 25 -24.19 28.52 27.73
N LEU A 26 -23.17 28.85 26.94
CA LEU A 26 -23.09 28.41 25.53
C LEU A 26 -22.29 27.12 25.38
N THR A 27 -22.88 26.14 24.69
CA THR A 27 -22.18 24.93 24.28
C THR A 27 -21.10 25.24 23.22
N PRO A 28 -20.05 24.41 23.08
CA PRO A 28 -19.05 24.58 22.03
C PRO A 28 -19.66 24.69 20.63
N PHE A 29 -20.70 23.90 20.34
CA PHE A 29 -21.46 23.98 19.09
C PHE A 29 -22.11 25.35 18.89
N ARG A 30 -22.84 25.90 19.88
CA ARG A 30 -23.42 27.25 19.79
C ARG A 30 -22.33 28.33 19.59
N ARG A 31 -21.17 28.19 20.25
CA ARG A 31 -20.03 29.11 20.05
C ARG A 31 -19.49 29.05 18.61
N ARG A 32 -19.38 27.86 17.99
CA ARG A 32 -19.03 27.72 16.55
C ARG A 32 -20.07 28.40 15.66
N VAL A 33 -21.36 28.05 15.81
CA VAL A 33 -22.47 28.64 15.04
C VAL A 33 -22.47 30.17 15.10
N TYR A 34 -22.29 30.76 16.29
CA TYR A 34 -22.33 32.22 16.45
C TYR A 34 -21.07 32.92 15.90
N ARG A 35 -19.91 32.25 15.86
CA ARG A 35 -18.72 32.75 15.16
C ARG A 35 -18.93 32.74 13.64
N THR A 36 -19.46 31.66 13.07
CA THR A 36 -19.77 31.57 11.63
C THR A 36 -20.83 32.59 11.19
N LEU A 37 -21.80 32.94 12.05
CA LEU A 37 -22.75 34.03 11.73
C LEU A 37 -22.05 35.38 11.51
N LEU A 38 -20.94 35.66 12.20
CA LEU A 38 -20.22 36.93 12.05
C LEU A 38 -19.44 37.04 10.74
N SER A 39 -19.19 35.94 10.02
CA SER A 39 -18.56 35.98 8.68
C SER A 39 -19.55 36.18 7.54
N VAL A 40 -20.87 36.08 7.78
CA VAL A 40 -21.92 36.37 6.77
C VAL A 40 -22.05 37.89 6.61
N PRO A 41 -21.67 38.51 5.47
CA PRO A 41 -21.67 39.97 5.35
C PRO A 41 -23.07 40.59 5.34
N ALA A 42 -23.17 41.88 5.66
CA ALA A 42 -24.37 42.66 5.33
C ALA A 42 -24.60 42.65 3.80
N SER A 43 -25.84 42.83 3.35
CA SER A 43 -26.34 42.59 1.98
C SER A 43 -26.26 41.14 1.48
N ARG A 44 -25.76 40.20 2.30
CA ARG A 44 -25.71 38.78 1.99
C ARG A 44 -26.51 37.98 3.00
N TRP A 45 -27.00 36.83 2.55
CA TRP A 45 -27.70 35.85 3.35
C TRP A 45 -27.16 34.46 3.02
N THR A 46 -27.37 33.52 3.94
CA THR A 46 -27.06 32.10 3.81
C THR A 46 -28.28 31.26 4.22
N THR A 47 -28.22 29.94 4.13
CA THR A 47 -29.35 29.07 4.51
C THR A 47 -29.00 28.16 5.69
N TYR A 48 -30.02 27.68 6.42
CA TYR A 48 -29.82 26.66 7.46
C TYR A 48 -29.13 25.40 6.92
N ALA A 49 -29.33 25.06 5.65
CA ALA A 49 -28.69 23.93 4.99
C ALA A 49 -27.20 24.19 4.67
N ALA A 50 -26.86 25.39 4.19
CA ALA A 50 -25.47 25.77 3.92
C ALA A 50 -24.64 25.86 5.23
N LEU A 51 -25.19 26.49 6.27
CA LEU A 51 -24.54 26.53 7.59
C LEU A 51 -24.42 25.16 8.24
N ALA A 52 -25.41 24.27 8.05
CA ALA A 52 -25.35 22.90 8.54
C ALA A 52 -24.22 22.11 7.89
N ARG A 53 -24.08 22.20 6.56
CA ARG A 53 -22.99 21.56 5.81
C ARG A 53 -21.61 22.09 6.23
N HIS A 54 -21.46 23.41 6.31
CA HIS A 54 -20.19 24.06 6.70
C HIS A 54 -19.78 23.79 8.16
N LEU A 55 -20.72 23.41 9.04
CA LEU A 55 -20.44 23.11 10.45
C LEU A 55 -20.60 21.62 10.80
N SER A 56 -20.58 20.73 9.79
CA SER A 56 -20.74 19.27 9.92
C SER A 56 -21.89 18.88 10.87
N SER A 57 -23.08 19.43 10.60
CA SER A 57 -24.24 19.34 11.49
C SER A 57 -25.56 19.28 10.72
N SER A 58 -26.70 19.29 11.43
CA SER A 58 -28.04 19.27 10.82
C SER A 58 -28.69 20.67 10.79
N PRO A 59 -29.53 20.98 9.78
CA PRO A 59 -30.28 22.25 9.73
C PRO A 59 -31.16 22.48 10.97
N ARG A 60 -31.60 21.40 11.61
CA ARG A 60 -32.40 21.41 12.84
C ARG A 60 -31.56 21.85 14.06
N ALA A 61 -30.32 21.38 14.16
CA ALA A 61 -29.37 21.83 15.19
C ALA A 61 -28.98 23.31 15.00
N ILE A 62 -28.72 23.74 13.75
CA ILE A 62 -28.53 25.17 13.43
C ILE A 62 -29.77 25.98 13.84
N GLY A 63 -30.98 25.52 13.49
CA GLY A 63 -32.23 26.17 13.89
C GLY A 63 -32.41 26.32 15.40
N ALA A 64 -32.09 25.28 16.17
CA ALA A 64 -32.12 25.30 17.64
C ALA A 64 -31.11 26.29 18.24
N ALA A 65 -29.93 26.45 17.62
CA ALA A 65 -28.98 27.50 17.98
C ALA A 65 -29.54 28.90 17.64
N MET A 66 -30.06 29.13 16.42
CA MET A 66 -30.64 30.44 16.04
C MET A 66 -31.80 30.87 16.94
N LYS A 67 -32.66 29.93 17.36
CA LYS A 67 -33.76 30.14 18.32
C LYS A 67 -33.28 30.66 19.69
N SER A 68 -32.04 30.37 20.07
CA SER A 68 -31.47 30.67 21.38
C SER A 68 -30.27 31.63 21.33
N ASN A 69 -30.19 32.48 20.30
CA ASN A 69 -29.13 33.49 20.16
C ASN A 69 -29.38 34.70 21.10
N PRO A 70 -28.59 34.89 22.17
CA PRO A 70 -28.77 35.99 23.12
C PRO A 70 -28.15 37.32 22.64
N PHE A 71 -27.57 37.32 21.44
CA PHE A 71 -26.82 38.44 20.88
C PHE A 71 -27.46 39.03 19.61
N ALA A 72 -28.67 38.61 19.23
CA ALA A 72 -29.37 39.20 18.08
C ALA A 72 -29.71 40.68 18.35
N PRO A 73 -29.56 41.59 17.36
CA PRO A 73 -29.14 41.36 15.98
C PRO A 73 -27.61 41.40 15.75
N ALA A 74 -26.80 41.76 16.75
CA ALA A 74 -25.34 41.94 16.63
C ALA A 74 -24.59 40.66 16.23
N VAL A 75 -25.09 39.48 16.62
CA VAL A 75 -24.80 38.21 15.94
C VAL A 75 -25.95 37.94 14.96
N PRO A 76 -25.73 38.01 13.64
CA PRO A 76 -26.80 38.32 12.68
C PRO A 76 -27.58 37.09 12.22
N CYS A 77 -28.32 36.43 13.12
CA CYS A 77 -29.17 35.29 12.77
C CYS A 77 -30.37 35.65 11.85
N HIS A 78 -30.63 36.93 11.59
CA HIS A 78 -31.53 37.38 10.52
C HIS A 78 -30.98 37.07 9.13
N ARG A 79 -29.66 36.98 8.92
CA ARG A 79 -29.01 36.63 7.64
C ARG A 79 -29.14 35.14 7.25
N VAL A 80 -29.92 34.34 7.98
CA VAL A 80 -30.13 32.90 7.73
C VAL A 80 -31.56 32.63 7.27
N LEU A 81 -31.71 32.08 6.07
CA LEU A 81 -32.99 31.81 5.41
C LEU A 81 -33.26 30.30 5.26
N ALA A 82 -34.49 29.95 4.89
CA ALA A 82 -34.84 28.60 4.47
C ALA A 82 -34.14 28.23 3.16
N ALA A 83 -34.09 26.93 2.84
CA ALA A 83 -33.38 26.43 1.64
C ALA A 83 -34.01 26.92 0.32
N ASP A 84 -35.30 27.24 0.30
CA ASP A 84 -36.03 27.81 -0.84
C ASP A 84 -35.91 29.34 -0.96
N ARG A 85 -35.10 29.97 -0.08
CA ARG A 85 -34.90 31.43 0.09
C ARG A 85 -36.06 32.17 0.79
N SER A 86 -37.04 31.46 1.34
CA SER A 86 -38.08 32.07 2.19
C SER A 86 -37.56 32.45 3.59
N LEU A 87 -38.33 33.28 4.29
CA LEU A 87 -38.04 33.71 5.66
C LEU A 87 -38.20 32.54 6.64
N GLY A 88 -37.08 31.91 7.01
CA GLY A 88 -37.05 31.05 8.20
C GLY A 88 -37.19 31.84 9.50
N GLY A 89 -37.46 31.15 10.61
CA GLY A 89 -37.78 31.75 11.91
C GLY A 89 -36.76 32.74 12.48
N TYR A 90 -37.21 33.55 13.44
CA TYR A 90 -36.43 34.60 14.11
C TYR A 90 -36.84 34.75 15.57
N LYS A 91 -35.89 35.05 16.45
CA LYS A 91 -36.05 35.14 17.92
C LYS A 91 -36.87 33.99 18.55
N GLY A 92 -36.85 32.81 17.92
CA GLY A 92 -37.53 31.59 18.37
C GLY A 92 -38.97 31.37 17.90
N ALA A 93 -39.54 32.31 17.13
CA ALA A 93 -40.84 32.19 16.47
C ALA A 93 -40.72 31.77 14.98
N TRP A 94 -41.76 31.12 14.46
CA TRP A 94 -41.87 30.69 13.05
C TRP A 94 -43.29 30.96 12.54
N ASN A 95 -43.68 32.23 12.51
CA ASN A 95 -44.99 32.67 12.04
C ASN A 95 -44.79 33.56 10.81
N ASN A 96 -45.17 33.08 9.62
CA ASN A 96 -45.16 33.90 8.41
C ASN A 96 -46.11 35.09 8.61
N GLY A 97 -45.63 36.31 8.38
CA GLY A 97 -46.38 37.56 8.65
C GLY A 97 -46.43 38.01 10.11
N GLY A 98 -45.88 37.24 11.07
CA GLY A 98 -45.78 37.68 12.46
C GLY A 98 -44.76 38.78 12.69
N GLU A 99 -44.83 39.47 13.83
CA GLU A 99 -43.97 40.62 14.19
C GLU A 99 -42.47 40.34 13.98
N TYR A 100 -41.98 39.19 14.44
CA TYR A 100 -40.57 38.79 14.26
C TYR A 100 -40.18 38.51 12.80
N ALA A 101 -41.12 38.10 11.94
CA ALA A 101 -40.87 37.97 10.50
C ALA A 101 -40.78 39.37 9.84
N VAL A 102 -41.63 40.31 10.25
CA VAL A 102 -41.57 41.72 9.84
C VAL A 102 -40.26 42.37 10.30
N GLU A 103 -39.81 42.11 11.54
CA GLU A 103 -38.51 42.58 12.05
C GLU A 103 -37.34 42.01 11.23
N LYS A 104 -37.31 40.69 11.00
CA LYS A 104 -36.28 40.04 10.18
C LYS A 104 -36.24 40.59 8.75
N THR A 105 -37.41 40.84 8.14
CA THR A 105 -37.51 41.47 6.82
C THR A 105 -36.96 42.89 6.84
N LYS A 106 -37.34 43.72 7.83
CA LYS A 106 -36.82 45.09 7.99
C LYS A 106 -35.29 45.11 8.13
N LEU A 107 -34.72 44.21 8.92
CA LEU A 107 -33.26 44.10 9.08
C LEU A 107 -32.57 43.70 7.76
N LEU A 108 -33.11 42.72 7.03
CA LEU A 108 -32.57 42.29 5.74
C LEU A 108 -32.68 43.37 4.66
N VAL A 109 -33.80 44.07 4.57
CA VAL A 109 -34.01 45.19 3.63
C VAL A 109 -33.12 46.38 3.98
N ALA A 110 -32.95 46.73 5.26
CA ALA A 110 -32.03 47.77 5.71
C ALA A 110 -30.55 47.44 5.40
N GLU A 111 -30.21 46.16 5.35
CA GLU A 111 -28.90 45.68 4.88
C GLU A 111 -28.80 45.55 3.34
N GLY A 112 -29.84 45.90 2.59
CA GLY A 112 -29.85 45.90 1.12
C GLY A 112 -30.27 44.58 0.46
N VAL A 113 -30.81 43.61 1.21
CA VAL A 113 -31.38 42.38 0.63
C VAL A 113 -32.76 42.68 0.06
N GLN A 114 -32.93 42.43 -1.25
CA GLN A 114 -34.21 42.56 -1.94
C GLN A 114 -35.01 41.24 -1.88
N PHE A 115 -36.33 41.36 -2.00
CA PHE A 115 -37.25 40.22 -2.04
C PHE A 115 -38.07 40.25 -3.34
N ASP A 116 -38.42 39.07 -3.86
CA ASP A 116 -39.31 38.92 -5.01
C ASP A 116 -40.81 38.99 -4.60
N GLY A 117 -41.71 38.90 -5.58
CA GLY A 117 -43.17 38.97 -5.35
C GLY A 117 -43.74 37.86 -4.47
N ASP A 118 -43.02 36.74 -4.34
CA ASP A 118 -43.38 35.62 -3.45
C ASP A 118 -42.79 35.78 -2.04
N GLY A 119 -42.10 36.89 -1.75
CA GLY A 119 -41.46 37.14 -0.47
C GLY A 119 -40.18 36.34 -0.22
N LYS A 120 -39.51 35.85 -1.28
CA LYS A 120 -38.23 35.13 -1.19
C LYS A 120 -37.06 36.06 -1.49
N ALA A 121 -35.93 35.84 -0.82
CA ALA A 121 -34.77 36.72 -0.97
C ALA A 121 -34.08 36.54 -2.33
N MET A 122 -33.79 37.67 -2.97
CA MET A 122 -33.03 37.73 -4.22
C MET A 122 -31.52 37.77 -3.95
N GLY A 123 -30.74 37.32 -4.94
CA GLY A 123 -29.28 37.45 -4.94
C GLY A 123 -28.80 38.80 -5.49
N PRO A 124 -27.53 39.18 -5.28
CA PRO A 124 -26.98 40.44 -5.78
C PRO A 124 -26.95 40.47 -7.31
N ASN A 125 -27.42 41.58 -7.87
CA ASN A 125 -27.73 41.73 -9.30
C ASN A 125 -26.45 42.01 -10.13
N ARG A 126 -26.10 41.13 -11.08
CA ARG A 126 -24.93 41.27 -11.97
C ARG A 126 -25.29 42.04 -13.24
N LYS A 127 -24.88 43.31 -13.37
CA LYS A 127 -24.81 43.99 -14.68
C LYS A 127 -23.50 43.61 -15.40
N PRO A 128 -23.53 43.25 -16.70
CA PRO A 128 -22.32 42.99 -17.48
C PRO A 128 -21.64 44.29 -17.94
N ILE A 129 -20.32 44.23 -18.21
CA ILE A 129 -19.51 45.31 -18.79
C ILE A 129 -18.92 44.81 -20.14
N PRO A 130 -18.91 45.62 -21.22
CA PRO A 130 -18.38 45.19 -22.53
C PRO A 130 -16.84 45.03 -22.58
N ARG A 131 -16.34 44.32 -23.60
CA ARG A 131 -14.90 44.13 -23.89
C ARG A 131 -14.42 45.02 -25.04
N THR A 132 -13.27 45.68 -24.90
CA THR A 132 -12.49 46.28 -26.03
C THR A 132 -10.98 46.36 -25.73
N HIS A 133 -10.16 45.69 -26.58
CA HIS A 133 -8.80 46.01 -27.06
C HIS A 133 -7.59 46.45 -26.16
N PHE A 134 -6.42 45.82 -26.44
CA PHE A 134 -4.99 46.29 -26.47
C PHE A 134 -4.44 47.24 -25.36
N SER A 135 -3.18 47.19 -24.88
CA SER A 135 -2.01 46.27 -24.98
C SER A 135 -0.98 46.60 -23.82
N PRO A 136 0.28 46.12 -23.74
CA PRO A 136 0.91 45.80 -22.44
C PRO A 136 1.93 46.81 -21.88
N LEU A 137 2.05 46.85 -20.54
CA LEU A 137 3.24 47.36 -19.81
C LEU A 137 3.54 46.50 -18.57
N ARG A 138 4.76 46.64 -18.04
CA ARG A 138 5.40 45.75 -17.03
C ARG A 138 4.98 46.06 -15.58
N GLY A 139 5.12 45.06 -14.69
CA GLY A 139 5.64 45.32 -13.34
C GLY A 139 5.00 44.55 -12.16
N HIS A 140 5.77 43.62 -11.58
CA HIS A 140 5.58 42.99 -10.26
C HIS A 140 4.34 42.12 -10.02
N ALA A 141 4.46 41.23 -9.02
CA ALA A 141 3.52 40.16 -8.70
C ALA A 141 2.79 40.39 -7.37
N LEU A 142 1.70 39.64 -7.13
CA LEU A 142 1.41 38.93 -5.87
C LEU A 142 0.02 38.23 -5.93
N VAL A 143 -0.01 36.96 -5.52
CA VAL A 143 -1.15 36.16 -4.99
C VAL A 143 -2.45 36.06 -5.82
N PRO A 144 -2.82 34.86 -6.33
CA PRO A 144 -4.16 34.57 -6.83
C PRO A 144 -5.24 34.68 -5.73
N ARG A 145 -6.43 35.18 -6.07
CA ARG A 145 -7.57 35.24 -5.13
C ARG A 145 -8.33 33.92 -5.09
N HIS A 146 -8.71 33.47 -3.88
CA HIS A 146 -9.85 32.58 -3.71
C HIS A 146 -11.16 33.32 -4.03
N ASP A 147 -11.55 33.30 -5.31
CA ASP A 147 -12.91 33.63 -5.78
C ASP A 147 -13.53 32.37 -6.42
N ALA A 148 -13.63 31.29 -5.63
CA ALA A 148 -14.26 30.03 -6.00
C ALA A 148 -15.36 29.63 -4.99
N GLU A 149 -16.37 28.91 -5.49
CA GLU A 149 -17.35 28.13 -4.72
C GLU A 149 -18.16 28.83 -3.61
N TRP A 150 -19.08 29.70 -4.03
CA TRP A 150 -20.39 29.81 -3.34
C TRP A 150 -21.53 29.77 -4.36
N ASN A 151 -21.81 28.57 -4.92
CA ASN A 151 -23.13 28.06 -5.31
C ASN A 151 -23.02 26.79 -6.19
N VAL A 152 -23.28 25.61 -5.62
CA VAL A 152 -23.57 24.37 -6.38
C VAL A 152 -24.78 23.67 -5.75
N VAL A 153 -25.86 23.50 -6.54
CA VAL A 153 -26.93 22.53 -6.26
C VAL A 153 -27.45 21.95 -7.59
N LEU A 154 -27.28 20.64 -7.71
CA LEU A 154 -27.84 19.67 -8.66
C LEU A 154 -29.19 20.04 -9.32
N HIS A 155 -29.33 19.74 -10.61
CA HIS A 155 -30.61 19.45 -11.29
C HIS A 155 -30.41 18.44 -12.45
N SER A 156 -31.27 17.43 -12.53
CA SER A 156 -31.45 16.51 -13.66
C SER A 156 -32.79 15.75 -13.48
N PRO A 157 -33.27 14.97 -14.48
CA PRO A 157 -33.15 15.10 -15.94
C PRO A 157 -34.55 15.15 -16.62
N ARG A 158 -34.64 15.54 -17.91
CA ARG A 158 -35.63 14.96 -18.86
C ARG A 158 -35.42 15.32 -20.34
N GLN A 159 -36.05 14.51 -21.20
CA GLN A 159 -35.89 14.37 -22.64
C GLN A 159 -36.66 15.44 -23.47
N GLN A 160 -36.21 15.69 -24.69
CA GLN A 160 -36.84 15.32 -25.98
C GLN A 160 -35.77 15.47 -27.10
N GLY A 161 -35.71 14.62 -28.12
CA GLY A 161 -36.52 14.69 -29.36
C GLY A 161 -35.96 15.78 -30.30
N TRP A 162 -35.55 15.53 -31.55
CA TRP A 162 -36.26 14.79 -32.61
C TRP A 162 -35.32 14.16 -33.67
N MET A 163 -35.92 13.47 -34.64
CA MET A 163 -35.32 12.60 -35.68
C MET A 163 -35.47 13.23 -37.08
N LEU A 164 -34.52 13.02 -38.03
CA LEU A 164 -34.80 12.64 -39.46
C LEU A 164 -33.57 12.61 -40.41
N LEU A 165 -33.67 11.72 -41.41
CA LEU A 165 -32.67 11.32 -42.41
C LEU A 165 -32.39 12.31 -43.56
N ARG A 166 -31.19 12.19 -44.17
CA ARG A 166 -30.88 11.99 -45.63
C ARG A 166 -29.34 11.79 -45.80
N LEU A 167 -28.82 10.67 -46.30
CA LEU A 167 -28.74 10.16 -47.69
C LEU A 167 -27.81 10.96 -48.65
N PHE A 168 -26.62 10.38 -48.92
CA PHE A 168 -25.86 10.15 -50.19
C PHE A 168 -26.09 11.06 -51.44
N PRO A 169 -25.10 11.23 -52.37
CA PRO A 169 -24.14 10.20 -52.81
C PRO A 169 -22.66 10.60 -53.10
N LEU A 170 -21.89 9.62 -53.59
CA LEU A 170 -20.51 9.71 -54.09
C LEU A 170 -20.38 10.60 -55.34
N ILE A 171 -19.13 11.02 -55.63
CA ILE A 171 -18.65 11.27 -57.01
C ILE A 171 -17.33 10.50 -57.21
N CYS A 172 -17.21 9.81 -58.35
CA CYS A 172 -15.96 9.24 -58.85
C CYS A 172 -15.67 9.81 -60.25
N THR A 173 -14.39 9.96 -60.61
CA THR A 173 -13.94 10.23 -61.98
C THR A 173 -12.63 9.49 -62.28
N GLU A 174 -12.53 8.88 -63.46
CA GLU A 174 -11.42 8.01 -63.90
C GLU A 174 -10.41 8.69 -64.85
N ASN A 175 -9.40 7.90 -65.26
CA ASN A 175 -8.54 8.01 -66.46
C ASN A 175 -7.34 8.97 -66.35
N SER A 176 -6.15 8.61 -66.83
CA SER A 176 -5.89 8.06 -68.19
C SER A 176 -4.96 6.83 -68.27
N ARG A 177 -4.90 6.19 -69.46
CA ARG A 177 -4.29 4.87 -69.73
C ARG A 177 -3.13 4.91 -70.75
N VAL A 178 -2.17 3.98 -70.62
CA VAL A 178 -1.24 3.45 -71.67
C VAL A 178 -0.78 2.04 -71.17
N THR A 179 -1.24 0.83 -71.55
CA THR A 179 -1.23 0.05 -72.83
C THR A 179 0.08 0.16 -73.63
N TYR A 180 0.88 -0.88 -73.98
CA TYR A 180 0.74 -2.36 -74.07
C TYR A 180 2.18 -2.98 -74.34
N LEU A 181 2.53 -4.27 -74.52
CA LEU A 181 1.87 -5.61 -74.58
C LEU A 181 2.89 -6.78 -74.34
N GLN A 182 2.39 -7.97 -73.98
CA GLN A 182 2.84 -9.36 -74.24
C GLN A 182 4.31 -9.90 -74.07
N SER A 183 4.39 -10.92 -73.20
CA SER A 183 4.84 -12.32 -73.49
C SER A 183 6.27 -12.84 -73.19
N CYS A 184 6.34 -13.70 -72.16
CA CYS A 184 6.90 -15.06 -72.16
C CYS A 184 8.36 -15.33 -72.62
N LYS A 185 9.31 -15.34 -71.67
CA LYS A 185 10.21 -16.48 -71.36
C LYS A 185 11.26 -16.12 -70.29
N MET A 186 11.16 -16.73 -69.10
CA MET A 186 12.27 -17.20 -68.24
C MET A 186 11.72 -17.62 -66.85
N ARG A 187 11.45 -18.92 -66.69
CA ARG A 187 11.54 -19.60 -65.39
C ARG A 187 12.88 -20.36 -65.36
N LEU A 188 13.31 -20.81 -64.18
CA LEU A 188 14.65 -21.37 -63.89
C LEU A 188 15.79 -20.33 -63.93
N CYS A 189 15.81 -19.44 -62.94
CA CYS A 189 17.07 -18.92 -62.37
C CYS A 189 16.89 -18.37 -60.94
N SER A 190 15.79 -17.64 -60.70
CA SER A 190 15.52 -16.97 -59.41
C SER A 190 15.28 -17.90 -58.21
N SER A 191 15.06 -19.19 -58.44
CA SER A 191 14.69 -20.16 -57.40
C SER A 191 15.86 -20.66 -56.54
N LEU A 192 17.11 -20.46 -56.97
CA LEU A 192 18.29 -20.96 -56.25
C LEU A 192 18.90 -19.95 -55.27
N LEU A 193 18.72 -18.64 -55.51
CA LEU A 193 19.30 -17.60 -54.65
C LEU A 193 18.54 -17.42 -53.33
N LEU A 194 17.24 -17.71 -53.31
CA LEU A 194 16.40 -17.68 -52.11
C LEU A 194 16.66 -18.86 -51.15
N ILE A 195 17.21 -19.98 -51.64
CA ILE A 195 17.47 -21.18 -50.83
C ILE A 195 18.76 -21.01 -49.99
N PHE A 196 19.74 -20.24 -50.49
CA PHE A 196 20.99 -19.96 -49.75
C PHE A 196 20.88 -18.86 -48.68
N LEU A 197 19.80 -18.07 -48.68
CA LEU A 197 19.52 -17.08 -47.62
C LEU A 197 18.64 -17.62 -46.49
N ALA A 198 18.06 -18.82 -46.65
CA ALA A 198 17.19 -19.44 -45.64
C ALA A 198 17.94 -20.29 -44.60
N SER A 199 19.20 -20.66 -44.87
CA SER A 199 20.00 -21.58 -44.06
C SER A 199 20.86 -20.93 -42.96
N HIS A 200 20.72 -19.61 -42.77
CA HIS A 200 21.36 -18.86 -41.68
C HIS A 200 20.33 -18.13 -40.80
N VAL A 201 19.17 -18.78 -40.55
CA VAL A 201 18.46 -18.54 -39.28
C VAL A 201 19.37 -19.09 -38.18
N ALA A 202 20.22 -18.23 -37.62
CA ALA A 202 20.89 -18.54 -36.38
C ALA A 202 19.80 -18.89 -35.36
N ALA A 203 19.88 -20.09 -34.77
CA ALA A 203 18.96 -20.48 -33.73
C ALA A 203 19.06 -19.44 -32.62
N GLN A 204 17.96 -18.72 -32.37
CA GLN A 204 17.84 -17.96 -31.12
C GLN A 204 18.09 -18.96 -29.99
N PRO A 205 19.04 -18.70 -29.08
CA PRO A 205 19.21 -19.58 -27.93
C PRO A 205 17.86 -19.69 -27.22
N SER A 206 17.50 -20.89 -26.78
CA SER A 206 16.24 -21.09 -26.07
C SER A 206 16.15 -20.08 -24.93
N PRO A 207 15.02 -19.38 -24.74
CA PRO A 207 14.87 -18.45 -23.63
C PRO A 207 15.26 -19.13 -22.33
N ILE A 208 16.19 -18.52 -21.59
CA ILE A 208 16.64 -19.05 -20.31
C ILE A 208 15.46 -18.97 -19.36
N ASP A 209 14.99 -20.12 -18.89
CA ASP A 209 14.00 -20.17 -17.83
C ASP A 209 14.70 -19.93 -16.48
N TYR A 210 14.49 -18.75 -15.91
CA TYR A 210 14.99 -18.38 -14.59
C TYR A 210 14.09 -18.86 -13.45
N SER A 211 12.87 -19.35 -13.75
CA SER A 211 11.91 -19.81 -12.74
C SER A 211 12.40 -21.02 -11.96
N GLN A 212 13.24 -21.87 -12.58
CA GLN A 212 13.92 -23.00 -11.94
C GLN A 212 14.83 -22.61 -10.75
N TYR A 213 15.20 -21.33 -10.65
CA TYR A 213 15.98 -20.79 -9.53
C TYR A 213 15.11 -20.20 -8.42
N VAL A 214 13.79 -20.15 -8.56
CA VAL A 214 12.91 -19.68 -7.48
C VAL A 214 12.66 -20.82 -6.49
N ASN A 215 13.04 -20.61 -5.24
CA ASN A 215 12.65 -21.44 -4.11
C ASN A 215 11.46 -20.77 -3.40
N ALA A 216 10.25 -21.23 -3.72
CA ALA A 216 8.99 -20.66 -3.24
C ALA A 216 8.71 -20.91 -1.74
N PHE A 217 9.64 -21.52 -1.00
CA PHE A 217 9.59 -21.68 0.45
C PHE A 217 10.56 -20.76 1.22
N ILE A 218 11.37 -19.92 0.56
CA ILE A 218 12.31 -19.00 1.26
C ILE A 218 11.52 -17.99 2.13
N GLY A 219 11.54 -18.21 3.44
CA GLY A 219 10.77 -17.45 4.43
C GLY A 219 9.56 -18.19 5.01
N SER A 220 9.30 -19.45 4.64
CA SER A 220 8.18 -20.23 5.19
C SER A 220 8.43 -20.81 6.59
N GLU A 221 9.65 -20.68 7.11
CA GLU A 221 10.04 -21.02 8.47
C GLU A 221 10.82 -19.86 9.09
N GLY A 222 10.84 -19.79 10.43
CA GLY A 222 11.71 -18.92 11.21
C GLY A 222 13.03 -19.59 11.61
N PRO A 223 13.84 -18.96 12.49
CA PRO A 223 15.16 -19.48 12.88
C PRO A 223 15.10 -20.83 13.64
N THR A 224 13.92 -21.26 14.08
CA THR A 224 13.67 -22.60 14.63
C THR A 224 13.01 -23.47 13.56
N PRO A 225 13.70 -24.51 13.02
CA PRO A 225 13.14 -25.34 11.95
C PRO A 225 11.79 -25.99 12.31
N GLY A 226 10.88 -26.00 11.35
CA GLY A 226 9.49 -26.47 11.50
C GLY A 226 8.55 -25.47 12.17
N GLN A 227 9.01 -24.28 12.59
CA GLN A 227 8.16 -23.22 13.16
C GLN A 227 8.13 -22.03 12.22
N ALA A 228 7.00 -21.32 12.14
CA ALA A 228 6.89 -20.10 11.32
C ALA A 228 7.19 -18.81 12.12
N PHE A 229 7.20 -18.87 13.45
CA PHE A 229 7.52 -17.71 14.30
C PHE A 229 8.93 -17.17 14.02
N GLY A 230 9.03 -15.88 13.68
CA GLY A 230 10.27 -15.25 13.23
C GLY A 230 10.71 -15.66 11.82
N GLY A 231 9.80 -16.26 11.05
CA GLY A 231 9.91 -16.47 9.63
C GLY A 231 9.47 -15.25 8.84
N GLY A 232 9.23 -15.46 7.55
CA GLY A 232 8.99 -14.43 6.58
C GLY A 232 7.54 -14.20 6.16
N ASP A 233 6.57 -14.88 6.78
CA ASP A 233 5.12 -14.79 6.54
C ASP A 233 4.69 -14.84 5.06
N ILE A 234 5.50 -15.52 4.23
CA ILE A 234 5.33 -15.54 2.78
C ILE A 234 4.08 -16.32 2.32
N PHE A 235 3.52 -15.88 1.20
CA PHE A 235 2.54 -16.66 0.47
C PHE A 235 3.19 -17.85 -0.26
N VAL A 236 2.66 -19.05 -0.05
CA VAL A 236 3.06 -20.29 -0.75
C VAL A 236 1.88 -20.81 -1.58
N GLY A 237 1.96 -20.65 -2.90
CA GLY A 237 0.88 -21.03 -3.82
C GLY A 237 1.10 -20.56 -5.26
N GLY A 238 0.04 -20.65 -6.08
CA GLY A 238 0.04 -20.12 -7.44
C GLY A 238 -0.24 -18.63 -7.48
N ALA A 239 0.64 -17.85 -8.11
CA ALA A 239 0.46 -16.41 -8.35
C ALA A 239 1.18 -15.93 -9.63
N ARG A 240 0.75 -14.78 -10.14
CA ARG A 240 1.42 -14.00 -11.22
C ARG A 240 1.96 -12.67 -10.67
N PRO A 241 2.88 -11.99 -11.38
CA PRO A 241 3.40 -10.68 -10.96
C PRO A 241 2.24 -9.69 -10.74
N PHE A 242 2.15 -9.13 -9.52
CA PHE A 242 1.13 -8.20 -9.07
C PHE A 242 -0.33 -8.72 -9.20
N GLY A 243 -0.53 -10.05 -9.23
CA GLY A 243 -1.84 -10.67 -9.39
C GLY A 243 -2.78 -10.45 -8.20
N VAL A 244 -4.07 -10.20 -8.47
CA VAL A 244 -5.12 -10.11 -7.45
C VAL A 244 -5.35 -11.49 -6.82
N VAL A 245 -5.37 -12.54 -7.64
CA VAL A 245 -5.39 -13.93 -7.18
C VAL A 245 -4.01 -14.35 -6.71
N LYS A 246 -3.98 -14.93 -5.51
CA LYS A 246 -2.87 -15.65 -4.90
C LYS A 246 -3.47 -16.94 -4.35
N PHE A 247 -3.53 -17.96 -5.19
CA PHE A 247 -4.27 -19.20 -4.89
C PHE A 247 -3.38 -20.12 -4.06
N GLY A 248 -3.74 -20.35 -2.79
CA GLY A 248 -2.94 -21.11 -1.83
C GLY A 248 -3.77 -22.04 -0.96
N VAL A 249 -3.13 -22.60 0.06
CA VAL A 249 -3.80 -23.32 1.17
C VAL A 249 -3.97 -22.40 2.37
N ASP A 250 -5.12 -22.53 3.03
CA ASP A 250 -5.40 -21.91 4.32
C ASP A 250 -5.14 -22.92 5.42
N THR A 251 -4.07 -22.73 6.17
CA THR A 251 -3.68 -23.64 7.25
C THR A 251 -4.03 -23.09 8.64
N THR A 252 -4.16 -23.97 9.62
CA THR A 252 -4.28 -23.61 11.04
C THR A 252 -3.43 -24.56 11.90
N ALA A 253 -2.78 -24.03 12.94
CA ALA A 253 -2.00 -24.81 13.89
C ALA A 253 -2.72 -24.95 15.23
N ALA A 254 -2.32 -25.95 16.02
CA ALA A 254 -2.82 -26.11 17.39
C ALA A 254 -2.22 -25.09 18.38
N ASN A 255 -0.99 -24.62 18.12
CA ASN A 255 -0.38 -23.53 18.88
C ASN A 255 -0.21 -22.28 18.01
N TRP A 256 -1.00 -21.26 18.31
CA TRP A 256 -1.01 -19.96 17.64
C TRP A 256 0.27 -19.14 17.85
N THR A 257 1.07 -19.43 18.88
CA THR A 257 2.29 -18.65 19.15
C THR A 257 3.49 -19.06 18.29
N LEU A 258 3.36 -20.12 17.47
CA LEU A 258 4.45 -20.70 16.65
C LEU A 258 4.10 -20.79 15.16
N ALA A 259 2.88 -20.38 14.80
CA ALA A 259 2.36 -20.37 13.46
C ALA A 259 2.01 -18.94 13.05
N THR A 260 2.27 -18.61 11.80
CA THR A 260 1.82 -17.36 11.19
C THR A 260 0.98 -17.71 9.97
N LEU A 261 -0.13 -17.01 9.80
CA LEU A 261 -1.23 -17.45 8.93
C LEU A 261 -1.49 -16.47 7.78
N ASN A 262 -0.76 -15.36 7.71
CA ASN A 262 -1.06 -14.22 6.84
C ASN A 262 -0.82 -14.56 5.37
N GLY A 263 0.23 -15.34 5.08
CA GLY A 263 0.49 -16.00 3.79
C GLY A 263 -0.29 -17.30 3.55
N GLY A 264 -1.20 -17.67 4.44
CA GLY A 264 -2.02 -18.90 4.41
C GLY A 264 -1.29 -20.17 4.85
N TRP A 265 0.02 -20.26 4.61
CA TRP A 265 0.84 -21.46 4.81
C TRP A 265 1.72 -21.38 6.07
N THR A 266 1.66 -22.37 6.96
CA THR A 266 2.59 -22.59 8.09
C THR A 266 3.07 -24.06 8.12
N PRO A 267 4.29 -24.41 8.58
CA PRO A 267 4.85 -25.76 8.43
C PRO A 267 4.02 -26.88 9.07
N ASP A 268 3.68 -26.76 10.36
CA ASP A 268 2.88 -27.74 11.12
C ASP A 268 1.36 -27.55 10.98
N GLY A 269 0.91 -26.80 9.97
CA GLY A 269 -0.50 -26.45 9.78
C GLY A 269 -1.36 -27.55 9.15
N ASN A 270 -2.58 -27.73 9.68
CA ASN A 270 -3.64 -28.51 9.04
C ASN A 270 -4.37 -27.63 8.02
N VAL A 271 -4.62 -28.14 6.82
CA VAL A 271 -5.34 -27.45 5.74
C VAL A 271 -6.83 -27.37 6.07
N THR A 272 -7.38 -26.17 6.11
CA THR A 272 -8.80 -25.86 6.34
C THR A 272 -9.55 -25.53 5.05
N ALA A 273 -8.86 -24.92 4.08
CA ALA A 273 -9.38 -24.60 2.75
C ALA A 273 -8.25 -24.41 1.73
N PHE A 274 -8.62 -24.23 0.47
CA PHE A 274 -7.81 -23.64 -0.60
C PHE A 274 -8.52 -22.37 -1.08
N THR A 275 -7.90 -21.19 -0.96
CA THR A 275 -8.58 -19.90 -1.24
C THR A 275 -7.83 -19.00 -2.22
N MET A 276 -8.58 -18.06 -2.81
CA MET A 276 -8.18 -17.28 -3.97
C MET A 276 -7.30 -16.06 -3.66
N MET A 277 -7.23 -15.63 -2.39
CA MET A 277 -6.62 -14.35 -2.01
C MET A 277 -5.87 -14.46 -0.70
N HIS A 278 -4.67 -13.92 -0.66
CA HIS A 278 -3.73 -13.89 0.46
C HIS A 278 -2.99 -12.54 0.45
N GLU A 279 -2.32 -12.21 1.55
CA GLU A 279 -1.20 -11.25 1.55
C GLU A 279 0.12 -12.03 1.71
N SER A 280 1.28 -11.38 1.60
CA SER A 280 2.58 -12.06 1.62
C SER A 280 3.60 -11.22 2.38
N GLY A 281 4.18 -11.80 3.41
CA GLY A 281 5.15 -11.16 4.29
C GLY A 281 4.57 -10.28 5.37
N THR A 282 3.27 -10.29 5.58
CA THR A 282 2.58 -9.27 6.37
C THR A 282 2.40 -9.72 7.82
N GLY A 283 2.88 -8.91 8.77
CA GLY A 283 2.64 -9.16 10.21
C GLY A 283 1.19 -8.89 10.66
N GLY A 284 0.97 -8.91 11.98
CA GLY A 284 -0.34 -8.58 12.58
C GLY A 284 -1.47 -9.55 12.21
N ALA A 285 -2.72 -9.10 12.29
CA ALA A 285 -3.87 -9.95 11.97
C ALA A 285 -4.01 -10.23 10.45
N PRO A 286 -4.16 -11.51 10.04
CA PRO A 286 -4.38 -11.90 8.65
C PRO A 286 -5.47 -11.12 7.92
N LYS A 287 -5.27 -11.02 6.61
CA LYS A 287 -6.24 -10.55 5.63
C LYS A 287 -6.54 -11.67 4.64
N TYR A 288 -7.76 -11.66 4.08
CA TYR A 288 -8.21 -12.59 3.04
C TYR A 288 -8.27 -14.05 3.53
N GLY A 289 -7.78 -15.04 2.78
CA GLY A 289 -8.21 -16.43 2.96
C GLY A 289 -9.62 -16.68 2.46
N ILE A 290 -10.03 -16.00 1.38
CA ILE A 290 -11.45 -15.88 1.00
C ILE A 290 -11.76 -16.52 -0.36
N ILE A 291 -13.03 -16.92 -0.50
CA ILE A 291 -13.56 -17.72 -1.61
C ILE A 291 -12.91 -19.12 -1.66
N PRO A 292 -13.23 -20.02 -0.71
CA PRO A 292 -12.59 -21.33 -0.61
C PRO A 292 -13.17 -22.39 -1.54
N GLN A 293 -12.36 -23.42 -1.79
CA GLN A 293 -12.81 -24.80 -1.94
C GLN A 293 -12.09 -25.71 -0.93
N MET A 294 -12.77 -26.74 -0.41
CA MET A 294 -12.15 -27.77 0.44
C MET A 294 -12.62 -29.18 0.02
N PRO A 295 -11.70 -30.09 -0.38
CA PRO A 295 -12.07 -31.44 -0.81
C PRO A 295 -12.23 -32.41 0.37
N LEU A 296 -13.38 -33.10 0.44
CA LEU A 296 -13.70 -34.08 1.49
C LEU A 296 -14.04 -35.45 0.87
N THR A 297 -13.81 -36.53 1.62
CA THR A 297 -14.14 -37.92 1.22
C THR A 297 -15.33 -38.50 1.96
N SER A 298 -15.81 -37.82 3.00
CA SER A 298 -17.06 -38.06 3.73
C SER A 298 -17.55 -36.74 4.33
N VAL A 299 -18.85 -36.68 4.63
CA VAL A 299 -19.51 -35.62 5.40
C VAL A 299 -20.27 -36.19 6.61
N ASP A 300 -19.93 -37.42 7.01
CA ASP A 300 -20.47 -38.09 8.18
C ASP A 300 -19.77 -37.60 9.47
N ALA A 301 -20.39 -37.81 10.62
CA ALA A 301 -19.81 -37.46 11.91
C ALA A 301 -18.41 -38.10 12.08
N PRO A 302 -17.37 -37.34 12.47
CA PRO A 302 -17.44 -36.06 13.19
C PRO A 302 -17.54 -34.77 12.34
N VAL A 303 -17.63 -34.84 11.01
CA VAL A 303 -17.66 -33.64 10.15
C VAL A 303 -18.91 -32.79 10.39
N ASN A 304 -18.71 -31.50 10.64
CA ASN A 304 -19.75 -30.46 10.64
C ASN A 304 -19.27 -29.30 9.74
N LEU A 305 -20.05 -28.99 8.69
CA LEU A 305 -19.68 -28.00 7.68
C LEU A 305 -19.57 -26.56 8.22
N LEU A 306 -20.08 -26.28 9.42
CA LEU A 306 -20.02 -24.99 10.11
C LEU A 306 -18.86 -24.87 11.12
N GLU A 307 -18.04 -25.91 11.28
CA GLU A 307 -16.87 -25.93 12.18
C GLU A 307 -15.66 -26.53 11.45
N ASN A 308 -14.75 -25.68 10.95
CA ASN A 308 -13.68 -26.10 10.05
C ASN A 308 -12.65 -27.01 10.74
N LEU A 309 -12.52 -26.95 12.07
CA LEU A 309 -11.69 -27.87 12.84
C LEU A 309 -12.19 -29.32 12.83
N THR A 310 -13.45 -29.59 12.43
CA THR A 310 -13.96 -30.97 12.28
C THR A 310 -13.55 -31.65 10.98
N TYR A 311 -13.21 -30.87 9.94
CA TYR A 311 -12.87 -31.38 8.61
C TYR A 311 -11.47 -30.97 8.13
N ALA A 312 -10.75 -30.11 8.86
CA ALA A 312 -9.37 -29.74 8.60
C ALA A 312 -8.47 -30.99 8.45
N GLN A 313 -7.61 -30.99 7.43
CA GLN A 313 -6.80 -32.13 7.05
C GLN A 313 -5.32 -31.89 7.36
N PRO A 314 -4.66 -32.73 8.16
CA PRO A 314 -3.21 -32.80 8.19
C PRO A 314 -2.65 -33.13 6.80
N ARG A 315 -1.44 -32.63 6.50
CA ARG A 315 -0.71 -32.95 5.27
C ARG A 315 0.12 -34.22 5.45
N VAL A 316 0.43 -34.89 4.34
CA VAL A 316 1.17 -36.16 4.30
C VAL A 316 2.39 -36.02 3.41
N GLY A 317 3.58 -36.06 4.03
CA GLY A 317 4.84 -35.75 3.36
C GLY A 317 5.03 -34.24 3.16
N ASN A 318 5.93 -33.87 2.26
CA ASN A 318 6.26 -32.47 1.99
C ASN A 318 5.38 -31.92 0.86
N ASP A 319 4.96 -30.67 1.00
CA ASP A 319 4.39 -29.90 -0.11
C ASP A 319 5.43 -29.66 -1.21
N THR A 320 4.97 -29.28 -2.41
CA THR A 320 5.83 -28.89 -3.53
C THR A 320 5.33 -27.57 -4.10
N ALA A 321 6.22 -26.59 -4.22
CA ALA A 321 5.90 -25.26 -4.73
C ALA A 321 6.97 -24.81 -5.73
N SER A 322 6.53 -24.16 -6.81
CA SER A 322 7.37 -23.48 -7.79
C SER A 322 6.59 -22.34 -8.43
N VAL A 323 7.22 -21.58 -9.34
CA VAL A 323 6.59 -20.39 -9.96
C VAL A 323 5.27 -20.74 -10.63
N GLY A 324 4.17 -20.25 -10.07
CA GLY A 324 2.82 -20.49 -10.59
C GLY A 324 2.24 -21.88 -10.32
N TYR A 325 2.89 -22.73 -9.50
CA TYR A 325 2.43 -24.10 -9.19
C TYR A 325 2.57 -24.44 -7.71
N PHE A 326 1.55 -25.09 -7.15
CA PHE A 326 1.62 -25.68 -5.81
C PHE A 326 0.91 -27.04 -5.78
N ARG A 327 1.45 -27.96 -4.97
CA ARG A 327 0.90 -29.29 -4.73
C ARG A 327 1.01 -29.67 -3.26
N THR A 328 -0.08 -30.21 -2.71
CA THR A 328 -0.14 -30.83 -1.38
C THR A 328 -0.80 -32.21 -1.43
N THR A 329 -0.69 -32.99 -0.36
CA THR A 329 -1.34 -34.30 -0.21
C THR A 329 -1.93 -34.37 1.21
N LEU A 330 -3.23 -34.63 1.29
CA LEU A 330 -4.01 -34.56 2.53
C LEU A 330 -4.18 -35.95 3.18
N GLN A 331 -4.41 -35.99 4.50
CA GLN A 331 -4.56 -37.24 5.26
C GLN A 331 -5.76 -38.09 4.80
N ASN A 332 -6.83 -37.47 4.30
CA ASN A 332 -7.95 -38.17 3.66
C ASN A 332 -7.61 -38.85 2.31
N GLY A 333 -6.38 -38.73 1.82
CA GLY A 333 -5.88 -39.35 0.59
C GLY A 333 -6.08 -38.50 -0.67
N VAL A 334 -6.62 -37.28 -0.57
CA VAL A 334 -6.75 -36.37 -1.71
C VAL A 334 -5.40 -35.69 -2.00
N VAL A 335 -4.96 -35.73 -3.26
CA VAL A 335 -3.89 -34.86 -3.77
C VAL A 335 -4.53 -33.62 -4.39
N ALA A 336 -4.04 -32.43 -4.05
CA ALA A 336 -4.47 -31.18 -4.65
C ALA A 336 -3.29 -30.50 -5.34
N GLU A 337 -3.49 -30.08 -6.58
CA GLU A 337 -2.51 -29.35 -7.41
C GLU A 337 -3.19 -28.09 -7.96
N LEU A 338 -2.54 -26.92 -7.87
CA LEU A 338 -3.15 -25.65 -8.26
C LEU A 338 -2.21 -24.70 -9.01
N SER A 339 -2.82 -23.77 -9.74
CA SER A 339 -2.16 -22.67 -10.46
C SER A 339 -3.09 -21.46 -10.55
N ALA A 340 -2.54 -20.27 -10.85
CA ALA A 340 -3.28 -19.01 -10.91
C ALA A 340 -2.91 -18.14 -12.11
N SER A 341 -3.87 -17.31 -12.52
CA SER A 341 -3.68 -16.16 -13.40
C SER A 341 -3.72 -14.86 -12.58
N ARG A 342 -4.19 -13.73 -13.13
CA ARG A 342 -4.29 -12.46 -12.40
C ARG A 342 -5.60 -12.34 -11.61
N HIS A 343 -6.72 -12.83 -12.15
CA HIS A 343 -8.05 -12.74 -11.55
C HIS A 343 -8.77 -14.10 -11.44
N ALA A 344 -8.14 -15.20 -11.87
CA ALA A 344 -8.68 -16.55 -11.80
C ALA A 344 -7.63 -17.57 -11.33
N GLY A 345 -8.09 -18.77 -11.00
CA GLY A 345 -7.27 -19.90 -10.57
C GLY A 345 -7.87 -21.24 -11.02
N ILE A 346 -7.01 -22.25 -11.09
CA ILE A 346 -7.36 -23.62 -11.48
C ILE A 346 -6.79 -24.61 -10.44
N ILE A 347 -7.60 -25.58 -10.05
CA ILE A 347 -7.22 -26.61 -9.08
C ILE A 347 -7.66 -27.99 -9.56
N ASN A 348 -6.74 -28.94 -9.55
CA ASN A 348 -6.96 -30.37 -9.79
C ASN A 348 -6.99 -31.09 -8.44
N TYR A 349 -8.10 -31.78 -8.15
CA TYR A 349 -8.20 -32.72 -7.05
C TYR A 349 -8.15 -34.15 -7.58
N SER A 350 -7.16 -34.94 -7.16
CA SER A 350 -7.13 -36.38 -7.38
C SER A 350 -7.63 -37.09 -6.13
N PHE A 351 -8.86 -37.61 -6.18
CA PHE A 351 -9.52 -38.28 -5.06
C PHE A 351 -9.18 -39.78 -4.98
N PRO A 352 -9.15 -40.38 -3.78
CA PRO A 352 -9.14 -41.83 -3.62
C PRO A 352 -10.47 -42.46 -4.10
N SER A 353 -10.53 -43.79 -4.16
CA SER A 353 -11.76 -44.52 -4.48
C SER A 353 -12.80 -44.36 -3.36
N GLY A 354 -13.94 -43.74 -3.66
CA GLY A 354 -15.00 -43.48 -2.70
C GLY A 354 -15.93 -42.37 -3.18
N GLU A 355 -16.72 -41.83 -2.26
CA GLU A 355 -17.49 -40.60 -2.48
C GLU A 355 -16.55 -39.39 -2.46
N LYS A 356 -16.84 -38.39 -3.31
CA LYS A 356 -15.99 -37.23 -3.55
C LYS A 356 -16.82 -35.98 -3.31
N TYR A 357 -16.34 -35.09 -2.46
CA TYR A 357 -17.04 -33.86 -2.12
C TYR A 357 -16.14 -32.65 -2.30
N ILE A 358 -16.71 -31.54 -2.75
CA ILE A 358 -16.08 -30.21 -2.69
C ILE A 358 -17.03 -29.30 -1.91
N LEU A 359 -16.51 -28.76 -0.80
CA LEU A 359 -17.16 -27.78 0.06
C LEU A 359 -16.74 -26.36 -0.35
N VAL A 360 -17.72 -25.45 -0.49
CA VAL A 360 -17.51 -24.01 -0.65
C VAL A 360 -18.22 -23.31 0.51
N ASP A 361 -17.48 -22.92 1.55
CA ASP A 361 -18.00 -22.08 2.64
C ASP A 361 -17.67 -20.61 2.40
N VAL A 362 -18.67 -19.80 2.02
CA VAL A 362 -18.47 -18.36 1.77
C VAL A 362 -18.05 -17.61 3.05
N SER A 363 -18.28 -18.20 4.23
CA SER A 363 -17.94 -17.60 5.52
C SER A 363 -16.55 -17.92 6.07
N HIS A 364 -15.73 -18.69 5.34
CA HIS A 364 -14.32 -18.90 5.66
C HIS A 364 -13.47 -17.64 5.37
N TYR A 365 -12.41 -17.47 6.17
CA TYR A 365 -11.40 -16.42 6.08
C TYR A 365 -10.19 -16.84 6.95
N LEU A 366 -8.99 -16.30 6.69
CA LEU A 366 -7.82 -16.58 7.54
C LEU A 366 -8.01 -16.00 8.96
N PRO A 367 -7.95 -16.84 10.01
CA PRO A 367 -8.25 -16.41 11.37
C PRO A 367 -7.07 -15.70 12.02
N GLY A 368 -7.31 -14.60 12.72
CA GLY A 368 -6.31 -13.93 13.56
C GLY A 368 -6.23 -14.49 14.98
N SER A 369 -5.18 -14.09 15.70
CA SER A 369 -4.88 -14.56 17.05
C SER A 369 -6.06 -14.35 18.03
N PRO A 370 -6.38 -15.32 18.90
CA PRO A 370 -7.50 -15.22 19.83
C PRO A 370 -7.45 -13.98 20.73
N GLY A 371 -8.40 -13.06 20.51
CA GLY A 371 -8.51 -11.79 21.26
C GLY A 371 -7.94 -10.57 20.53
N ASP A 372 -7.25 -10.73 19.40
CA ASP A 372 -6.76 -9.62 18.60
C ASP A 372 -7.92 -8.76 18.06
N THR A 373 -7.90 -7.47 18.41
CA THR A 373 -8.95 -6.52 18.04
C THR A 373 -8.97 -6.16 16.55
N SER A 374 -7.86 -6.36 15.83
CA SER A 374 -7.70 -6.08 14.40
C SER A 374 -8.14 -7.23 13.49
N SER A 375 -8.40 -8.43 14.03
CA SER A 375 -8.85 -9.61 13.29
C SER A 375 -10.03 -9.34 12.33
N GLN A 376 -9.97 -9.98 11.15
CA GLN A 376 -11.07 -9.95 10.18
C GLN A 376 -12.22 -10.90 10.56
N PHE A 377 -13.41 -10.65 9.99
CA PHE A 377 -14.54 -11.57 10.05
C PHE A 377 -15.50 -11.43 8.86
N TYR A 378 -16.19 -12.53 8.56
CA TYR A 378 -17.28 -12.59 7.60
C TYR A 378 -18.55 -11.88 8.09
N VAL A 379 -19.13 -11.03 7.24
CA VAL A 379 -20.30 -10.18 7.53
C VAL A 379 -21.56 -10.70 6.86
N ALA A 380 -21.50 -10.97 5.56
CA ALA A 380 -22.64 -11.32 4.72
C ALA A 380 -22.15 -12.01 3.45
N GLY A 381 -23.05 -12.67 2.72
CA GLY A 381 -22.67 -13.37 1.50
C GLY A 381 -23.85 -14.05 0.83
N GLU A 382 -23.60 -14.54 -0.38
CA GLU A 382 -24.55 -15.29 -1.18
C GLU A 382 -23.82 -16.38 -1.97
N ILE A 383 -24.46 -17.53 -2.14
CA ILE A 383 -24.05 -18.55 -3.11
C ILE A 383 -25.29 -19.11 -3.82
N LYS A 384 -25.16 -19.28 -5.14
CA LYS A 384 -26.16 -19.79 -6.06
C LYS A 384 -25.53 -20.89 -6.92
N ILE A 385 -26.22 -22.02 -7.06
CA ILE A 385 -25.77 -23.17 -7.85
C ILE A 385 -26.50 -23.23 -9.19
N ASN A 386 -25.76 -23.40 -10.28
CA ASN A 386 -26.28 -23.70 -11.61
C ASN A 386 -25.98 -25.16 -11.98
N ARG A 387 -26.98 -26.04 -11.80
CA ARG A 387 -26.85 -27.48 -12.07
C ARG A 387 -26.67 -27.81 -13.56
N GLU A 388 -27.17 -26.98 -14.47
CA GLU A 388 -27.11 -27.25 -15.92
C GLU A 388 -25.71 -26.97 -16.49
N GLU A 389 -25.00 -25.99 -15.93
CA GLU A 389 -23.62 -25.64 -16.30
C GLU A 389 -22.56 -26.35 -15.44
N GLY A 390 -22.94 -27.05 -14.37
CA GLY A 390 -21.98 -27.58 -13.40
C GLY A 390 -21.19 -26.49 -12.66
N SER A 391 -21.82 -25.32 -12.46
CA SER A 391 -21.18 -24.10 -11.98
C SER A 391 -21.90 -23.46 -10.78
N TYR A 392 -21.24 -22.49 -10.15
CA TYR A 392 -21.77 -21.76 -9.01
C TYR A 392 -21.28 -20.30 -9.02
N GLU A 393 -22.07 -19.39 -8.47
CA GLU A 393 -21.74 -17.97 -8.40
C GLU A 393 -22.18 -17.36 -7.05
N GLY A 394 -21.56 -16.26 -6.66
CA GLY A 394 -21.89 -15.64 -5.38
C GLY A 394 -21.04 -14.42 -5.02
N TYR A 395 -21.11 -14.03 -3.75
CA TYR A 395 -20.20 -13.04 -3.17
C TYR A 395 -19.99 -13.30 -1.67
N GLY A 396 -18.81 -12.97 -1.16
CA GLY A 396 -18.52 -12.86 0.26
C GLY A 396 -18.22 -11.40 0.63
N THR A 397 -18.70 -10.95 1.78
CA THR A 397 -18.43 -9.64 2.36
C THR A 397 -17.74 -9.80 3.71
N TYR A 398 -16.56 -9.21 3.84
CA TYR A 398 -15.67 -9.34 5.00
C TYR A 398 -15.25 -7.96 5.50
N VAL A 399 -14.81 -7.86 6.76
CA VAL A 399 -14.44 -6.60 7.43
C VAL A 399 -13.30 -6.87 8.42
N GLY A 400 -12.52 -5.86 8.79
CA GLY A 400 -11.33 -6.02 9.65
C GLY A 400 -10.13 -6.58 8.90
N GLY A 401 -9.26 -7.30 9.62
CA GLY A 401 -7.88 -7.64 9.22
C GLY A 401 -6.95 -6.48 9.55
N PHE A 402 -5.63 -6.70 9.57
CA PHE A 402 -4.57 -5.73 9.94
C PHE A 402 -5.02 -4.25 9.97
N ASN A 403 -5.37 -3.69 8.81
CA ASN A 403 -5.75 -2.29 8.61
C ASN A 403 -7.10 -1.84 9.23
N ASN A 404 -7.69 -2.61 10.14
CA ASN A 404 -8.99 -2.39 10.81
C ASN A 404 -10.12 -2.08 9.80
N GLY A 405 -10.06 -2.73 8.62
CA GLY A 405 -10.71 -2.28 7.39
C GLY A 405 -12.24 -2.25 7.41
N ALA A 406 -12.84 -1.30 6.71
CA ALA A 406 -14.29 -1.27 6.46
C ALA A 406 -14.77 -2.46 5.58
N PRO A 407 -16.08 -2.77 5.54
CA PRO A 407 -16.57 -3.94 4.81
C PRO A 407 -16.27 -3.88 3.31
N TYR A 408 -15.66 -4.93 2.79
CA TYR A 408 -15.34 -5.11 1.37
C TYR A 408 -16.00 -6.39 0.85
N THR A 409 -16.39 -6.40 -0.43
CA THR A 409 -17.09 -7.52 -1.06
C THR A 409 -16.29 -8.07 -2.23
N VAL A 410 -16.17 -9.39 -2.30
CA VAL A 410 -15.59 -10.12 -3.44
C VAL A 410 -16.66 -11.04 -4.02
N TYR A 411 -16.99 -10.81 -5.28
CA TYR A 411 -17.83 -11.68 -6.10
C TYR A 411 -16.99 -12.81 -6.68
N PHE A 412 -17.62 -13.97 -6.89
CA PHE A 412 -16.97 -15.14 -7.46
C PHE A 412 -17.89 -15.89 -8.43
N TYR A 413 -17.26 -16.60 -9.36
CA TYR A 413 -17.88 -17.63 -10.17
C TYR A 413 -16.90 -18.81 -10.25
N GLY A 414 -17.40 -20.03 -10.07
CA GLY A 414 -16.61 -21.25 -10.17
C GLY A 414 -17.34 -22.34 -10.95
N GLU A 415 -16.59 -23.20 -11.62
CA GLU A 415 -17.11 -24.28 -12.46
C GLU A 415 -16.23 -25.54 -12.37
N PHE A 416 -16.83 -26.70 -12.64
CA PHE A 416 -16.17 -28.01 -12.54
C PHE A 416 -16.06 -28.71 -13.89
N SER A 417 -14.96 -29.44 -14.12
CA SER A 417 -14.72 -30.19 -15.36
C SER A 417 -15.67 -31.36 -15.57
N LEU A 418 -16.25 -31.89 -14.48
CA LEU A 418 -17.40 -32.79 -14.47
C LEU A 418 -18.50 -32.16 -13.62
N ALA A 419 -19.73 -32.10 -14.15
CA ALA A 419 -20.88 -31.67 -13.37
C ALA A 419 -21.13 -32.63 -12.18
N PRO A 420 -21.44 -32.12 -10.97
CA PRO A 420 -21.74 -32.94 -9.80
C PRO A 420 -23.09 -33.65 -9.91
N GLN A 421 -23.13 -34.91 -9.47
CA GLN A 421 -24.37 -35.71 -9.39
C GLN A 421 -25.38 -35.09 -8.40
N GLU A 422 -24.89 -34.55 -7.28
CA GLU A 422 -25.72 -33.89 -6.27
C GLU A 422 -25.07 -32.57 -5.83
N SER A 423 -25.91 -31.54 -5.64
CA SER A 423 -25.45 -30.21 -5.24
C SER A 423 -26.48 -29.51 -4.35
N THR A 424 -26.07 -29.14 -3.14
CA THR A 424 -26.95 -28.49 -2.15
C THR A 424 -26.29 -27.26 -1.55
N THR A 425 -27.09 -26.24 -1.23
CA THR A 425 -26.63 -25.11 -0.42
C THR A 425 -26.86 -25.42 1.07
N PHE A 426 -26.11 -24.78 1.96
CA PHE A 426 -26.35 -24.83 3.40
C PHE A 426 -26.31 -23.43 4.02
N SER A 427 -26.91 -23.31 5.20
CA SER A 427 -26.77 -22.14 6.07
C SER A 427 -26.74 -22.54 7.55
N GLY A 428 -26.31 -21.63 8.42
CA GLY A 428 -26.39 -21.83 9.87
C GLY A 428 -25.95 -20.60 10.65
N ALA A 429 -26.11 -20.61 11.98
CA ALA A 429 -25.77 -19.46 12.82
C ALA A 429 -24.27 -19.08 12.68
N ASN A 430 -23.96 -17.78 12.58
CA ASN A 430 -22.59 -17.32 12.66
C ASN A 430 -22.13 -17.26 14.12
N THR A 431 -21.48 -18.34 14.57
CA THR A 431 -20.94 -18.51 15.93
C THR A 431 -19.43 -18.25 16.02
N SER A 432 -18.84 -17.53 15.04
CA SER A 432 -17.39 -17.30 14.98
C SER A 432 -16.82 -16.72 16.29
N PRO A 433 -15.67 -17.22 16.79
CA PRO A 433 -15.15 -16.91 18.12
C PRO A 433 -14.43 -15.53 18.20
N MET A 434 -15.09 -14.45 17.79
CA MET A 434 -14.53 -13.09 17.72
C MET A 434 -15.05 -12.18 18.87
N PRO A 435 -14.26 -11.93 19.94
CA PRO A 435 -14.76 -11.25 21.15
C PRO A 435 -15.31 -9.83 20.92
N ARG A 436 -14.77 -9.10 19.93
CA ARG A 436 -15.15 -7.71 19.62
C ARG A 436 -16.61 -7.54 19.15
N TYR A 437 -17.26 -8.64 18.72
CA TYR A 437 -18.63 -8.61 18.17
C TYR A 437 -19.57 -9.69 18.74
N GLN A 438 -19.14 -10.43 19.78
CA GLN A 438 -19.92 -11.52 20.35
C GLN A 438 -21.14 -11.06 21.18
N ASN A 439 -22.32 -11.51 20.76
CA ASN A 439 -23.53 -11.58 21.62
C ASN A 439 -24.17 -13.00 21.60
N LEU A 440 -23.53 -13.98 20.96
CA LEU A 440 -24.11 -15.31 20.66
C LEU A 440 -23.38 -16.48 21.36
N ALA A 441 -22.35 -16.22 22.16
CA ALA A 441 -21.45 -17.23 22.74
C ALA A 441 -22.07 -18.18 23.80
N ASN A 442 -23.39 -18.14 24.01
CA ASN A 442 -24.14 -19.01 24.92
C ASN A 442 -24.83 -20.20 24.22
N GLY A 443 -24.63 -20.36 22.90
CA GLY A 443 -25.09 -21.52 22.14
C GLY A 443 -24.02 -22.61 22.05
N GLY A 444 -24.44 -23.85 21.75
CA GLY A 444 -23.52 -24.91 21.30
C GLY A 444 -23.10 -24.69 19.83
N ILE A 445 -22.18 -25.54 19.35
CA ILE A 445 -21.78 -25.56 17.93
C ILE A 445 -23.04 -25.78 17.06
N PRO A 446 -23.30 -24.94 16.04
CA PRO A 446 -24.48 -25.07 15.20
C PRO A 446 -24.28 -26.18 14.15
N GLU A 447 -25.38 -26.83 13.74
CA GLU A 447 -25.38 -27.81 12.65
C GLU A 447 -25.87 -27.17 11.33
N PRO A 448 -25.38 -27.62 10.16
CA PRO A 448 -25.75 -27.05 8.86
C PRO A 448 -27.21 -27.35 8.50
N VAL A 449 -27.99 -26.29 8.26
CA VAL A 449 -29.34 -26.36 7.69
C VAL A 449 -29.22 -26.38 6.17
N TYR A 450 -29.42 -27.55 5.58
CA TYR A 450 -29.42 -27.72 4.13
C TYR A 450 -30.62 -27.03 3.47
N GLY A 451 -30.36 -26.31 2.39
CA GLY A 451 -31.34 -25.58 1.60
C GLY A 451 -32.27 -26.50 0.80
N ASN A 452 -33.45 -26.00 0.45
CA ASN A 452 -34.37 -26.73 -0.40
C ASN A 452 -33.79 -26.83 -1.83
N GLN A 453 -33.80 -28.04 -2.41
CA GLN A 453 -33.29 -28.32 -3.76
C GLN A 453 -33.96 -27.49 -4.88
N SER A 454 -35.07 -26.81 -4.58
CA SER A 454 -35.80 -25.92 -5.49
C SER A 454 -35.29 -24.47 -5.54
N THR A 455 -34.57 -23.97 -4.53
CA THR A 455 -34.10 -22.57 -4.52
C THR A 455 -32.69 -22.40 -5.08
N ASN A 456 -31.85 -23.44 -4.97
CA ASN A 456 -30.44 -23.46 -5.40
C ASN A 456 -29.59 -22.29 -4.89
N LYS A 457 -30.02 -21.64 -3.81
CA LYS A 457 -29.49 -20.36 -3.36
C LYS A 457 -29.57 -20.26 -1.84
N ALA A 458 -28.47 -19.84 -1.23
CA ALA A 458 -28.41 -19.41 0.16
C ALA A 458 -27.84 -17.97 0.21
N THR A 459 -28.51 -17.10 0.96
CA THR A 459 -28.14 -15.69 1.13
C THR A 459 -28.11 -15.38 2.62
N SER A 460 -27.12 -14.60 3.05
CA SER A 460 -26.98 -14.08 4.40
C SER A 460 -27.04 -12.56 4.40
N GLY A 461 -27.80 -12.01 5.35
CA GLY A 461 -27.74 -10.58 5.69
C GLY A 461 -26.56 -10.26 6.61
N PRO A 462 -26.28 -8.97 6.85
CA PRO A 462 -25.20 -8.55 7.74
C PRO A 462 -25.31 -9.17 9.14
N LEU A 463 -24.22 -9.81 9.58
CA LEU A 463 -24.07 -10.50 10.87
C LEU A 463 -25.11 -11.62 11.12
N ASN A 464 -25.62 -12.25 10.05
CA ASN A 464 -26.65 -13.28 10.15
C ASN A 464 -26.05 -14.70 10.13
N SER A 465 -26.14 -15.41 9.00
CA SER A 465 -25.82 -16.82 8.88
C SER A 465 -24.50 -17.07 8.11
N ARG A 466 -23.75 -18.11 8.47
CA ARG A 466 -22.81 -18.77 7.55
C ARG A 466 -23.62 -19.30 6.36
N VAL A 467 -23.07 -19.27 5.14
CA VAL A 467 -23.69 -19.87 3.94
C VAL A 467 -22.63 -20.49 3.04
N GLY A 468 -23.01 -21.57 2.36
CA GLY A 468 -22.11 -22.27 1.45
C GLY A 468 -22.83 -23.28 0.56
N ALA A 469 -22.05 -24.05 -0.17
CA ALA A 469 -22.51 -25.15 -1.01
C ALA A 469 -21.65 -26.40 -0.82
N LEU A 470 -22.29 -27.56 -0.96
CA LEU A 470 -21.64 -28.87 -1.02
C LEU A 470 -21.97 -29.50 -2.38
N PHE A 471 -20.92 -29.89 -3.10
CA PHE A 471 -20.98 -30.60 -4.38
C PHE A 471 -20.48 -32.02 -4.17
N ARG A 472 -21.18 -33.01 -4.74
CA ARG A 472 -20.92 -34.44 -4.53
C ARG A 472 -20.83 -35.18 -5.86
N TRP A 473 -19.84 -36.06 -5.97
CA TRP A 473 -19.70 -37.05 -7.03
C TRP A 473 -19.58 -38.46 -6.44
N ASN A 474 -20.37 -39.39 -6.97
CA ASN A 474 -20.49 -40.74 -6.44
C ASN A 474 -19.44 -41.68 -7.06
N ASN A 475 -19.13 -42.78 -6.38
CA ASN A 475 -18.20 -43.82 -6.85
C ASN A 475 -18.77 -44.69 -8.00
N SER A 476 -18.94 -44.11 -9.19
CA SER A 476 -19.27 -44.84 -10.43
C SER A 476 -18.00 -45.36 -11.11
N PRO A 477 -18.01 -46.55 -11.78
CA PRO A 477 -16.93 -47.01 -12.65
C PRO A 477 -16.56 -46.03 -13.78
N GLU A 478 -17.48 -45.13 -14.14
CA GLU A 478 -17.28 -44.08 -15.15
C GLU A 478 -16.80 -42.75 -14.55
N SER A 479 -16.75 -42.62 -13.21
CA SER A 479 -16.35 -41.37 -12.55
C SER A 479 -14.82 -41.26 -12.43
N THR A 480 -14.23 -40.26 -13.07
CA THR A 480 -12.80 -39.96 -12.94
C THR A 480 -12.42 -39.76 -11.47
N GLN A 481 -11.24 -40.24 -11.06
CA GLN A 481 -10.67 -39.88 -9.76
C GLN A 481 -10.34 -38.38 -9.69
N ASN A 482 -10.06 -37.78 -10.84
CA ASN A 482 -9.69 -36.38 -10.96
C ASN A 482 -10.93 -35.51 -11.19
N ILE A 483 -11.04 -34.42 -10.42
CA ILE A 483 -12.02 -33.34 -10.60
C ILE A 483 -11.22 -32.04 -10.66
N THR A 484 -11.36 -31.28 -11.76
CA THR A 484 -10.75 -29.96 -11.90
C THR A 484 -11.82 -28.89 -11.65
N SER A 485 -11.45 -27.81 -10.97
CA SER A 485 -12.26 -26.59 -10.90
C SER A 485 -11.51 -25.38 -11.40
N ARG A 486 -12.23 -24.46 -12.06
CA ARG A 486 -11.77 -23.10 -12.36
C ARG A 486 -12.59 -22.12 -11.54
N ILE A 487 -11.93 -21.14 -10.93
CA ILE A 487 -12.53 -20.15 -10.03
C ILE A 487 -12.05 -18.77 -10.48
N GLY A 488 -12.97 -17.82 -10.63
CA GLY A 488 -12.68 -16.42 -10.92
C GLY A 488 -13.23 -15.53 -9.83
N ILE A 489 -12.56 -14.40 -9.57
CA ILE A 489 -12.99 -13.39 -8.60
C ILE A 489 -13.11 -12.00 -9.24
N SER A 490 -13.91 -11.14 -8.63
CA SER A 490 -13.99 -9.72 -8.96
C SER A 490 -14.61 -8.95 -7.78
N PHE A 491 -14.15 -7.74 -7.51
CA PHE A 491 -14.77 -6.77 -6.60
C PHE A 491 -16.03 -6.11 -7.20
N ILE A 492 -16.29 -6.32 -8.50
CA ILE A 492 -17.38 -5.67 -9.26
C ILE A 492 -18.60 -6.57 -9.45
N SER A 493 -18.44 -7.81 -9.96
CA SER A 493 -19.59 -8.71 -10.23
C SER A 493 -19.21 -10.16 -10.56
N THR A 494 -20.15 -11.09 -10.37
CA THR A 494 -20.01 -12.51 -10.80
C THR A 494 -19.81 -12.65 -12.30
N ALA A 495 -20.45 -11.77 -13.10
CA ALA A 495 -20.30 -11.74 -14.56
C ALA A 495 -18.86 -11.41 -14.98
N LYS A 496 -18.19 -10.47 -14.28
CA LYS A 496 -16.79 -10.14 -14.55
C LYS A 496 -15.85 -11.25 -14.07
N ALA A 497 -16.10 -11.83 -12.90
CA ALA A 497 -15.42 -13.03 -12.41
C ALA A 497 -15.48 -14.21 -13.40
N LYS A 498 -16.66 -14.49 -13.99
CA LYS A 498 -16.83 -15.49 -15.05
C LYS A 498 -16.06 -15.14 -16.33
N SER A 499 -16.00 -13.87 -16.70
CA SER A 499 -15.24 -13.43 -17.87
C SER A 499 -13.73 -13.64 -17.73
N TYR A 500 -13.19 -13.48 -16.51
CA TYR A 500 -11.76 -13.69 -16.24
C TYR A 500 -11.32 -15.15 -16.41
N ILE A 501 -12.13 -16.14 -15.99
CA ILE A 501 -11.85 -17.56 -16.31
C ILE A 501 -11.78 -17.74 -17.84
N ALA A 502 -12.76 -17.22 -18.57
CA ALA A 502 -12.84 -17.40 -20.01
C ALA A 502 -11.69 -16.72 -20.79
N SER A 503 -11.09 -15.66 -20.26
CA SER A 503 -9.98 -14.94 -20.90
C SER A 503 -8.59 -15.36 -20.41
N GLU A 504 -8.44 -15.71 -19.13
CA GLU A 504 -7.12 -15.96 -18.50
C GLU A 504 -6.83 -17.44 -18.27
N ILE A 505 -7.85 -18.29 -18.15
CA ILE A 505 -7.71 -19.76 -17.97
C ILE A 505 -8.67 -20.49 -18.94
N PRO A 506 -8.48 -20.34 -20.27
CA PRO A 506 -9.37 -20.95 -21.27
C PRO A 506 -9.29 -22.48 -21.30
N SER A 507 -8.12 -23.05 -20.94
CA SER A 507 -7.89 -24.50 -20.85
C SER A 507 -8.39 -25.11 -19.54
N TRP A 508 -8.57 -26.43 -19.53
CA TRP A 508 -8.75 -27.25 -18.32
C TRP A 508 -7.46 -27.97 -17.91
N ASN A 509 -6.39 -27.90 -18.71
CA ASN A 509 -5.09 -28.43 -18.35
C ASN A 509 -4.34 -27.44 -17.47
N LEU A 510 -4.17 -27.79 -16.19
CA LEU A 510 -3.44 -26.99 -15.21
C LEU A 510 -2.02 -26.60 -15.68
N ASN A 511 -1.33 -27.49 -16.40
CA ASN A 511 0.03 -27.23 -16.89
C ASN A 511 0.09 -26.08 -17.91
N ASP A 512 -1.00 -25.79 -18.64
CA ASP A 512 -1.05 -24.64 -19.53
C ASP A 512 -1.01 -23.34 -18.72
N THR A 513 -1.73 -23.29 -17.60
CA THR A 513 -1.77 -22.13 -16.69
C THR A 513 -0.43 -21.92 -15.99
N VAL A 514 0.23 -23.02 -15.57
CA VAL A 514 1.59 -22.98 -15.03
C VAL A 514 2.58 -22.45 -16.06
N ALA A 515 2.52 -22.95 -17.31
CA ALA A 515 3.42 -22.52 -18.39
C ALA A 515 3.23 -21.03 -18.74
N ASP A 516 1.99 -20.56 -18.85
CA ASP A 516 1.70 -19.14 -19.08
C ASP A 516 2.19 -18.25 -17.92
N SER A 517 2.03 -18.70 -16.67
CA SER A 517 2.52 -17.98 -15.50
C SER A 517 4.05 -17.94 -15.46
N VAL A 518 4.74 -19.05 -15.72
CA VAL A 518 6.21 -19.12 -15.87
C VAL A 518 6.69 -18.22 -17.01
N HIS A 519 5.95 -18.16 -18.12
CA HIS A 519 6.27 -17.28 -19.24
C HIS A 519 6.14 -15.79 -18.86
N GLU A 520 5.07 -15.39 -18.16
CA GLU A 520 4.87 -14.02 -17.68
C GLU A 520 5.95 -13.62 -16.65
N TRP A 521 6.23 -14.48 -15.65
CA TRP A 521 7.28 -14.27 -14.65
C TRP A 521 8.68 -14.09 -15.28
N ASN A 522 9.06 -14.94 -16.25
CA ASN A 522 10.31 -14.78 -16.97
C ASN A 522 10.33 -13.50 -17.82
N THR A 523 9.25 -13.20 -18.55
CA THR A 523 9.20 -12.10 -19.51
C THR A 523 9.16 -10.73 -18.82
N ASP A 524 8.33 -10.55 -17.79
CA ASP A 524 8.15 -9.27 -17.11
C ASP A 524 9.14 -9.06 -15.96
N VAL A 525 9.41 -10.09 -15.16
CA VAL A 525 10.22 -9.96 -13.94
C VAL A 525 11.66 -10.40 -14.15
N PHE A 526 11.92 -11.71 -14.31
CA PHE A 526 13.27 -12.26 -14.15
C PHE A 526 14.23 -11.83 -15.26
N SER A 527 13.82 -11.84 -16.54
CA SER A 527 14.67 -11.46 -17.67
C SER A 527 15.16 -10.00 -17.65
N LYS A 528 14.64 -9.16 -16.74
CA LYS A 528 15.13 -7.79 -16.54
C LYS A 528 16.40 -7.72 -15.71
N ILE A 529 16.81 -8.77 -15.00
CA ILE A 529 18.11 -8.87 -14.32
C ILE A 529 18.74 -10.22 -14.69
N ARG A 530 19.76 -10.18 -15.55
CA ARG A 530 20.37 -11.38 -16.12
C ARG A 530 21.78 -11.55 -15.57
N VAL A 531 22.08 -12.76 -15.12
CA VAL A 531 23.42 -13.23 -14.74
C VAL A 531 23.80 -14.37 -15.70
N PRO A 532 25.06 -14.50 -16.15
CA PRO A 532 25.51 -15.65 -16.94
C PRO A 532 25.33 -16.98 -16.19
N VAL A 533 24.80 -17.96 -16.91
CA VAL A 533 24.46 -19.31 -16.42
C VAL A 533 24.96 -20.38 -17.41
N ASP A 534 26.22 -20.22 -17.83
CA ASP A 534 26.88 -21.11 -18.79
C ASP A 534 27.38 -22.39 -18.08
N ASP A 535 27.30 -23.55 -18.75
CA ASP A 535 27.51 -24.89 -18.17
C ASP A 535 28.89 -25.14 -17.50
N ASP A 536 29.87 -24.26 -17.74
CA ASP A 536 31.27 -24.37 -17.25
C ASP A 536 31.68 -23.18 -16.34
N VAL A 537 30.71 -22.37 -15.88
CA VAL A 537 30.98 -21.09 -15.18
C VAL A 537 30.59 -21.10 -13.70
N SER A 538 31.48 -20.47 -12.91
CA SER A 538 31.54 -20.36 -11.45
C SER A 538 30.38 -19.61 -10.74
N THR A 539 29.21 -19.49 -11.35
CA THR A 539 28.07 -18.77 -10.76
C THR A 539 27.46 -19.58 -9.61
N ASN A 540 27.53 -19.06 -8.38
CA ASN A 540 27.02 -19.75 -7.19
C ASN A 540 25.49 -19.91 -7.27
N ILE A 541 25.01 -21.17 -7.30
CA ILE A 541 23.59 -21.52 -7.37
C ILE A 541 22.77 -20.95 -6.21
N THR A 542 23.34 -20.85 -5.02
CA THR A 542 22.69 -20.21 -3.85
C THR A 542 22.43 -18.72 -4.13
N ASN A 543 23.39 -18.01 -4.74
CA ASN A 543 23.23 -16.59 -5.07
C ASN A 543 22.14 -16.40 -6.14
N LEU A 544 22.08 -17.27 -7.15
CA LEU A 544 21.00 -17.26 -8.16
C LEU A 544 19.63 -17.49 -7.51
N ARG A 545 19.53 -18.45 -6.57
CA ARG A 545 18.28 -18.73 -5.87
C ARG A 545 17.83 -17.57 -4.98
N LEU A 546 18.76 -16.96 -4.25
CA LEU A 546 18.48 -15.74 -3.47
C LEU A 546 18.03 -14.57 -4.37
N LEU A 547 18.63 -14.40 -5.56
CA LEU A 547 18.26 -13.37 -6.54
C LEU A 547 16.84 -13.57 -7.08
N TYR A 548 16.56 -14.71 -7.72
CA TYR A 548 15.27 -14.90 -8.39
C TYR A 548 14.11 -15.13 -7.41
N SER A 549 14.36 -15.71 -6.23
CA SER A 549 13.34 -15.81 -5.18
C SER A 549 13.01 -14.45 -4.56
N SER A 550 14.01 -13.58 -4.36
CA SER A 550 13.74 -12.22 -3.87
C SER A 550 13.03 -11.35 -4.93
N LEU A 551 13.31 -11.56 -6.22
CA LEU A 551 12.52 -10.99 -7.30
C LEU A 551 11.07 -11.54 -7.31
N TYR A 552 10.86 -12.82 -7.02
CA TYR A 552 9.53 -13.42 -6.92
C TYR A 552 8.70 -12.77 -5.80
N PHE A 553 9.16 -12.81 -4.55
CA PHE A 553 8.39 -12.28 -3.41
C PHE A 553 8.10 -10.78 -3.51
N MET A 554 9.07 -9.96 -3.97
CA MET A 554 8.88 -8.53 -4.24
C MET A 554 7.74 -8.24 -5.23
N HIS A 555 7.45 -9.14 -6.17
CA HIS A 555 6.44 -8.91 -7.20
C HIS A 555 5.12 -9.63 -6.90
N LEU A 556 4.90 -10.12 -5.69
CA LEU A 556 3.58 -10.61 -5.25
C LEU A 556 2.66 -9.45 -4.82
N MET A 557 3.22 -8.35 -4.30
CA MET A 557 2.46 -7.19 -3.80
C MET A 557 3.09 -5.88 -4.29
N PRO A 558 2.34 -4.76 -4.36
CA PRO A 558 0.88 -4.65 -4.23
C PRO A 558 0.12 -5.35 -5.37
N SER A 559 -1.20 -5.46 -5.26
CA SER A 559 -2.04 -6.08 -6.31
C SER A 559 -2.53 -5.04 -7.31
N ASP A 560 -2.38 -5.32 -8.61
CA ASP A 560 -2.99 -4.52 -9.69
C ASP A 560 -4.49 -4.81 -9.74
N ARG A 561 -5.31 -3.84 -9.29
CA ARG A 561 -6.77 -3.89 -9.30
C ARG A 561 -7.35 -2.93 -10.34
N SER A 562 -6.64 -2.68 -11.43
CA SER A 562 -7.08 -1.75 -12.48
C SER A 562 -8.40 -2.20 -13.12
N GLY A 563 -9.44 -1.37 -12.97
CA GLY A 563 -10.83 -1.71 -13.37
C GLY A 563 -11.59 -2.63 -12.40
N GLU A 564 -11.02 -2.91 -11.22
CA GLU A 564 -11.61 -3.67 -10.11
C GLU A 564 -11.91 -2.79 -8.88
N ASN A 565 -11.96 -1.45 -9.03
CA ASN A 565 -12.34 -0.53 -7.95
C ASN A 565 -13.87 -0.50 -7.75
N PRO A 566 -14.42 -0.92 -6.59
CA PRO A 566 -15.86 -0.88 -6.32
C PRO A 566 -16.35 0.46 -5.74
N LEU A 567 -15.43 1.36 -5.34
CA LEU A 567 -15.74 2.57 -4.57
C LEU A 567 -15.91 3.82 -5.45
N TRP A 568 -15.18 3.93 -6.56
CA TRP A 568 -15.33 4.99 -7.55
C TRP A 568 -14.92 4.54 -8.94
N VAL A 569 -15.30 5.31 -9.96
CA VAL A 569 -14.89 5.12 -11.36
C VAL A 569 -13.86 6.18 -11.71
N SER A 570 -12.70 5.75 -12.22
CA SER A 570 -11.60 6.61 -12.69
C SER A 570 -11.02 6.03 -13.99
N GLU A 571 -10.28 6.86 -14.73
CA GLU A 571 -9.45 6.43 -15.88
C GLU A 571 -7.99 6.15 -15.46
N GLU A 572 -7.66 6.39 -14.18
CA GLU A 572 -6.37 6.02 -13.59
C GLU A 572 -6.27 4.51 -13.30
N PRO A 573 -5.06 3.93 -13.31
CA PRO A 573 -4.82 2.59 -12.77
C PRO A 573 -5.17 2.55 -11.27
N PHE A 574 -5.65 1.39 -10.79
CA PHE A 574 -6.02 1.21 -9.39
C PHE A 574 -5.22 0.09 -8.76
N TRP A 575 -4.63 0.38 -7.61
CA TRP A 575 -3.71 -0.51 -6.89
C TRP A 575 -4.16 -0.59 -5.42
N ASP A 576 -4.01 -1.76 -4.83
CA ASP A 576 -4.44 -2.06 -3.46
C ASP A 576 -3.51 -3.13 -2.86
N ASP A 577 -3.69 -3.46 -1.59
CA ASP A 577 -2.75 -4.33 -0.84
C ASP A 577 -1.33 -3.72 -0.77
N PHE A 578 -1.28 -2.38 -0.65
CA PHE A 578 -0.09 -1.66 -0.20
C PHE A 578 0.04 -1.87 1.31
N TYR A 579 0.44 -3.06 1.72
CA TYR A 579 0.91 -3.27 3.09
C TYR A 579 2.18 -2.44 3.30
N THR A 580 2.17 -1.61 4.35
CA THR A 580 3.28 -0.73 4.83
C THR A 580 4.24 -0.23 3.74
N LEU A 581 3.90 0.89 3.08
CA LEU A 581 4.56 1.41 1.85
C LEU A 581 6.11 1.49 1.89
N CYS A 582 6.77 0.37 1.57
CA CYS A 582 8.22 0.25 1.73
C CYS A 582 9.01 1.10 0.72
N LYS A 583 9.69 2.10 1.26
CA LYS A 583 10.71 2.98 0.66
C LYS A 583 11.69 2.24 -0.28
N LEU A 584 12.18 1.07 0.16
CA LEU A 584 13.28 0.36 -0.49
C LEU A 584 12.81 -0.47 -1.70
N SER A 585 11.65 -1.13 -1.57
CA SER A 585 10.94 -1.78 -2.68
C SER A 585 10.52 -0.76 -3.74
N ALA A 586 9.97 0.38 -3.34
CA ALA A 586 9.62 1.48 -4.24
C ALA A 586 10.82 1.97 -5.07
N SER A 587 11.99 2.18 -4.44
CA SER A 587 13.23 2.52 -5.14
C SER A 587 13.70 1.46 -6.15
N PHE A 588 13.46 0.17 -5.88
CA PHE A 588 13.84 -0.91 -6.80
C PHE A 588 12.88 -1.00 -7.99
N LEU A 589 11.57 -0.89 -7.73
CA LEU A 589 10.53 -0.84 -8.76
C LEU A 589 10.69 0.39 -9.68
N HIS A 590 11.12 1.55 -9.14
CA HIS A 590 11.46 2.71 -9.95
C HIS A 590 12.53 2.36 -11.01
N VAL A 591 13.62 1.71 -10.61
CA VAL A 591 14.74 1.40 -11.50
C VAL A 591 14.40 0.27 -12.49
N GLY A 592 13.87 -0.87 -12.00
CA GLY A 592 13.69 -2.10 -12.78
C GLY A 592 12.27 -2.35 -13.33
N LYS A 593 11.28 -1.52 -12.96
CA LYS A 593 9.86 -1.60 -13.35
C LYS A 593 9.18 -0.21 -13.49
N PRO A 594 9.82 0.83 -14.08
CA PRO A 594 9.32 2.21 -14.02
C PRO A 594 7.88 2.40 -14.52
N THR A 595 7.43 1.63 -15.52
CA THR A 595 6.05 1.69 -16.03
C THR A 595 5.01 1.21 -15.01
N TYR A 596 5.28 0.09 -14.31
CA TYR A 596 4.42 -0.39 -13.22
C TYR A 596 4.47 0.60 -12.06
N TYR A 597 5.65 1.10 -11.70
CA TYR A 597 5.82 2.08 -10.63
C TYR A 597 5.09 3.40 -10.91
N GLU A 598 5.15 3.95 -12.13
CA GLU A 598 4.34 5.11 -12.54
C GLU A 598 2.84 4.86 -12.31
N SER A 599 2.36 3.65 -12.63
CA SER A 599 0.96 3.29 -12.44
C SER A 599 0.57 3.16 -10.96
N MET A 600 1.48 2.68 -10.10
CA MET A 600 1.29 2.67 -8.64
C MET A 600 1.22 4.09 -8.07
N ILE A 601 2.12 4.99 -8.50
CA ILE A 601 2.12 6.41 -8.11
C ILE A 601 0.82 7.09 -8.53
N ARG A 602 0.34 6.87 -9.76
CA ARG A 602 -0.96 7.38 -10.22
C ARG A 602 -2.13 6.83 -9.37
N GLY A 603 -2.09 5.54 -9.02
CA GLY A 603 -3.09 4.90 -8.17
C GLY A 603 -3.20 5.52 -6.76
N ILE A 604 -2.08 5.76 -6.07
CA ILE A 604 -2.11 6.39 -4.74
C ILE A 604 -2.57 7.85 -4.79
N ILE A 605 -2.27 8.58 -5.86
CA ILE A 605 -2.79 9.94 -6.09
C ILE A 605 -4.31 9.91 -6.32
N ASP A 606 -4.83 8.93 -7.06
CA ASP A 606 -6.27 8.78 -7.28
C ASP A 606 -7.02 8.37 -6.00
N ILE A 607 -6.41 7.52 -5.16
CA ILE A 607 -6.89 7.23 -3.79
C ILE A 607 -6.97 8.53 -2.98
N PHE A 608 -5.95 9.41 -3.04
CA PHE A 608 -6.00 10.72 -2.39
C PHE A 608 -7.15 11.60 -2.92
N ARG A 609 -7.37 11.68 -4.25
CA ARG A 609 -8.48 12.48 -4.83
C ARG A 609 -9.85 12.06 -4.30
N HIS A 610 -10.04 10.76 -4.10
CA HIS A 610 -11.35 10.18 -3.76
C HIS A 610 -11.57 9.92 -2.26
N GLN A 611 -10.52 9.69 -1.48
CA GLN A 611 -10.59 9.43 -0.03
C GLN A 611 -10.01 10.55 0.85
N GLY A 612 -9.24 11.49 0.29
CA GLY A 612 -8.81 12.74 0.93
C GLY A 612 -7.47 12.71 1.69
N TYR A 613 -6.82 11.54 1.75
CA TYR A 613 -5.47 11.32 2.26
C TYR A 613 -4.77 10.23 1.43
N LEU A 614 -3.44 10.22 1.44
CA LEU A 614 -2.66 9.11 0.90
C LEU A 614 -2.80 7.87 1.80
N PRO A 615 -2.73 6.64 1.24
CA PRO A 615 -2.51 5.45 2.04
C PRO A 615 -1.12 5.47 2.69
N ASP A 616 -0.95 4.67 3.74
CA ASP A 616 0.36 4.37 4.34
C ASP A 616 0.51 2.85 4.42
N GLY A 617 -0.36 2.21 5.22
CA GLY A 617 -0.89 0.88 4.95
C GLY A 617 -2.27 0.96 4.25
N ARG A 618 -2.55 0.02 3.35
CA ARG A 618 -3.85 -0.11 2.67
C ARG A 618 -4.14 -1.54 2.21
N SER A 619 -5.33 -2.04 2.53
CA SER A 619 -5.82 -3.34 2.05
C SER A 619 -7.36 -3.38 2.04
N GLY A 620 -7.96 -4.23 1.22
CA GLY A 620 -9.42 -4.39 1.13
C GLY A 620 -10.14 -3.08 0.82
N ASN A 621 -9.59 -2.26 -0.08
CA ASN A 621 -10.06 -0.93 -0.47
C ASN A 621 -10.03 0.17 0.63
N TRP A 622 -9.28 -0.04 1.73
CA TRP A 622 -9.29 0.85 2.90
C TRP A 622 -7.89 1.19 3.42
N ASN A 623 -7.64 2.47 3.73
CA ASN A 623 -6.41 2.93 4.39
C ASN A 623 -6.44 2.54 5.88
N GLY A 624 -5.33 2.08 6.46
CA GLY A 624 -5.25 1.80 7.89
C GLY A 624 -3.84 1.53 8.42
N LEU A 625 -3.76 1.43 9.75
CA LEU A 625 -2.57 1.18 10.58
C LEU A 625 -1.27 1.84 10.09
N VAL A 626 -1.29 3.18 10.07
CA VAL A 626 -0.09 4.05 10.03
C VAL A 626 0.82 3.71 11.21
N GLN A 627 2.05 3.26 10.93
CA GLN A 627 3.00 2.82 11.95
C GLN A 627 3.75 4.00 12.62
N GLY A 628 4.15 5.00 11.83
CA GLY A 628 4.89 6.18 12.31
C GLY A 628 4.58 7.43 11.50
N GLY A 629 5.25 7.56 10.35
CA GLY A 629 5.21 8.69 9.41
C GLY A 629 4.02 8.73 8.46
N SER A 630 4.26 9.24 7.25
CA SER A 630 3.50 8.86 6.05
C SER A 630 4.47 8.59 4.91
N ASP A 631 4.74 7.31 4.64
CA ASP A 631 5.78 6.89 3.70
C ASP A 631 5.38 7.06 2.23
N ALA A 632 4.10 7.27 1.94
CA ALA A 632 3.66 7.82 0.66
C ALA A 632 4.32 9.17 0.34
N ASP A 633 4.59 10.03 1.33
CA ASP A 633 5.34 11.28 1.11
C ASP A 633 6.78 10.96 0.62
N ASN A 634 7.40 9.96 1.23
CA ASN A 634 8.77 9.54 0.92
C ASN A 634 8.87 8.87 -0.46
N VAL A 635 7.91 8.01 -0.80
CA VAL A 635 7.77 7.33 -2.10
C VAL A 635 7.52 8.34 -3.23
N LEU A 636 6.64 9.33 -3.01
CA LEU A 636 6.38 10.41 -3.97
C LEU A 636 7.60 11.31 -4.20
N ALA A 637 8.31 11.70 -3.14
CA ALA A 637 9.53 12.50 -3.26
C ALA A 637 10.66 11.74 -3.98
N ASP A 638 10.80 10.45 -3.74
CA ASP A 638 11.78 9.60 -4.41
C ASP A 638 11.52 9.49 -5.92
N ALA A 639 10.26 9.23 -6.29
CA ALA A 639 9.79 9.27 -7.67
C ALA A 639 10.05 10.65 -8.31
N TYR A 640 9.79 11.74 -7.57
CA TYR A 640 10.00 13.09 -8.07
C TYR A 640 11.47 13.42 -8.33
N ILE A 641 12.35 13.21 -7.34
CA ILE A 641 13.73 13.70 -7.40
C ILE A 641 14.61 12.92 -8.38
N LYS A 642 14.33 11.60 -8.55
CA LYS A 642 14.98 10.74 -9.55
C LYS A 642 14.44 10.91 -10.97
N GLY A 643 13.40 11.72 -11.17
CA GLY A 643 12.97 12.16 -12.50
C GLY A 643 11.78 11.42 -13.12
N LEU A 644 11.03 10.61 -12.36
CA LEU A 644 9.78 10.01 -12.87
C LEU A 644 8.78 11.13 -13.19
N ARG A 645 8.38 11.27 -14.45
CA ARG A 645 7.40 12.30 -14.87
C ARG A 645 6.15 11.68 -15.45
N GLY A 646 6.28 10.89 -16.52
CA GLY A 646 5.20 10.04 -17.03
C GLY A 646 3.89 10.80 -17.25
N SER A 647 2.79 10.18 -16.84
CA SER A 647 1.45 10.76 -16.78
C SER A 647 1.06 11.25 -15.37
N ILE A 648 2.04 11.44 -14.47
CA ILE A 648 1.78 11.72 -13.05
C ILE A 648 1.34 13.17 -12.85
N ASN A 649 0.19 13.37 -12.19
CA ASN A 649 -0.27 14.69 -11.76
C ASN A 649 0.49 15.14 -10.50
N TRP A 650 1.68 15.72 -10.70
CA TRP A 650 2.52 16.23 -9.63
C TRP A 650 1.89 17.37 -8.79
N PRO A 651 1.07 18.28 -9.33
CA PRO A 651 0.24 19.18 -8.52
C PRO A 651 -0.68 18.46 -7.51
N ASP A 652 -1.35 17.37 -7.91
CA ASP A 652 -2.19 16.59 -6.99
C ASP A 652 -1.32 15.86 -5.95
N ALA A 653 -0.19 15.28 -6.36
CA ALA A 653 0.77 14.63 -5.45
C ALA A 653 1.30 15.59 -4.39
N TYR A 654 1.71 16.80 -4.80
CA TYR A 654 2.13 17.86 -3.88
C TYR A 654 1.00 18.27 -2.94
N ALA A 655 -0.23 18.42 -3.44
CA ALA A 655 -1.39 18.72 -2.60
C ALA A 655 -1.70 17.60 -1.58
N ALA A 656 -1.40 16.35 -1.91
CA ALA A 656 -1.56 15.19 -1.04
C ALA A 656 -0.51 15.16 0.09
N MET A 657 0.76 15.40 -0.23
CA MET A 657 1.84 15.50 0.75
C MET A 657 1.67 16.74 1.66
N LEU A 658 1.26 17.88 1.07
CA LEU A 658 0.89 19.09 1.81
C LEU A 658 -0.27 18.83 2.78
N LYS A 659 -1.25 18.02 2.37
CA LYS A 659 -2.39 17.60 3.19
C LYS A 659 -1.93 16.75 4.39
N ASN A 660 -0.98 15.82 4.19
CA ASN A 660 -0.35 15.05 5.26
C ASN A 660 0.48 15.91 6.23
N ALA A 661 1.13 16.96 5.73
CA ALA A 661 2.02 17.83 6.51
C ALA A 661 1.34 18.98 7.26
N GLU A 662 0.09 19.32 6.94
CA GLU A 662 -0.60 20.53 7.43
C GLU A 662 -2.00 20.30 8.04
N VAL A 663 -2.62 19.13 7.88
CA VAL A 663 -3.98 18.89 8.39
C VAL A 663 -4.08 17.55 9.10
N THR A 664 -4.18 17.61 10.42
CA THR A 664 -4.24 16.44 11.30
C THR A 664 -5.42 15.52 10.92
N PRO A 665 -5.17 14.21 10.72
CA PRO A 665 -6.23 13.25 10.46
C PRO A 665 -7.17 13.12 11.67
N TYR A 666 -8.41 12.71 11.41
CA TYR A 666 -9.37 12.49 12.50
C TYR A 666 -8.93 11.28 13.33
N ASN A 667 -8.64 11.47 14.62
CA ASN A 667 -8.38 10.36 15.55
C ASN A 667 -9.62 9.45 15.60
N THR A 668 -9.44 8.22 15.11
CA THR A 668 -10.47 7.18 15.00
C THR A 668 -10.80 6.50 16.34
N PHE A 669 -10.01 6.77 17.39
CA PHE A 669 -9.99 6.07 18.67
C PHE A 669 -9.84 4.56 18.49
N ASP A 670 -8.80 4.18 17.75
CA ASP A 670 -8.47 2.79 17.48
C ASP A 670 -7.98 2.12 18.78
N PRO A 671 -8.45 0.90 19.13
CA PRO A 671 -7.95 0.17 20.30
C PRO A 671 -6.43 -0.06 20.34
N THR A 672 -5.74 0.01 19.19
CA THR A 672 -4.27 -0.08 19.11
C THR A 672 -3.57 1.19 19.60
N ASP A 673 -4.04 2.37 19.19
CA ASP A 673 -3.55 3.68 19.62
C ASP A 673 -4.72 4.67 19.72
N LEU A 674 -5.04 5.06 20.96
CA LEU A 674 -6.10 6.01 21.28
C LEU A 674 -5.63 7.48 21.21
N THR A 675 -4.33 7.74 21.06
CA THR A 675 -3.74 9.10 21.15
C THR A 675 -3.83 9.87 19.83
N GLY A 676 -3.36 9.26 18.74
CA GLY A 676 -3.40 9.80 17.39
C GLY A 676 -4.36 9.05 16.46
N SER A 677 -4.48 9.48 15.21
CA SER A 677 -5.13 8.66 14.18
C SER A 677 -4.19 7.55 13.70
N THR A 678 -4.70 6.32 13.61
CA THR A 678 -4.01 5.18 12.96
C THR A 678 -4.42 4.98 11.51
N LYS A 679 -5.42 5.70 10.99
CA LYS A 679 -6.04 5.38 9.69
C LYS A 679 -5.20 5.81 8.49
N GLU A 680 -4.73 7.05 8.49
CA GLU A 680 -4.14 7.72 7.33
C GLU A 680 -3.50 9.05 7.73
N GLY A 681 -2.46 9.47 7.00
CA GLY A 681 -1.74 10.71 7.30
C GLY A 681 -1.03 10.69 8.66
N ARG A 682 -0.50 11.86 9.06
CA ARG A 682 0.37 11.97 10.24
C ARG A 682 -0.45 12.01 11.53
N GLY A 683 -0.62 10.86 12.17
CA GLY A 683 -1.53 10.65 13.31
C GLY A 683 -1.37 11.60 14.50
N ALA A 684 -0.16 12.08 14.79
CA ALA A 684 0.18 12.97 15.91
C ALA A 684 0.59 14.40 15.46
N LEU A 685 0.08 14.87 14.32
CA LEU A 685 0.51 16.12 13.69
C LEU A 685 0.25 17.39 14.55
N ASP A 686 -0.72 17.39 15.46
CA ASP A 686 -1.01 18.56 16.31
C ASP A 686 0.22 18.95 17.18
N ASP A 687 0.92 17.98 17.79
CA ASP A 687 2.17 18.22 18.52
C ASP A 687 3.28 18.73 17.58
N TRP A 688 3.43 18.10 16.42
CA TRP A 688 4.44 18.46 15.43
C TRP A 688 4.30 19.93 14.95
N LEU A 689 3.06 20.42 14.82
CA LEU A 689 2.76 21.79 14.41
C LEU A 689 2.90 22.82 15.54
N GLU A 690 2.72 22.43 16.81
CA GLU A 690 2.86 23.34 17.97
C GLU A 690 4.29 23.35 18.55
N LEU A 691 4.97 22.21 18.57
CA LEU A 691 6.23 21.97 19.29
C LEU A 691 7.45 21.70 18.38
N GLY A 692 7.23 21.22 17.14
CA GLY A 692 8.29 20.73 16.24
C GLY A 692 8.79 19.32 16.54
N TYR A 693 8.16 18.61 17.47
CA TYR A 693 8.38 17.20 17.82
C TYR A 693 7.09 16.62 18.41
N VAL A 694 6.96 15.29 18.49
CA VAL A 694 5.83 14.61 19.13
C VAL A 694 6.11 14.42 20.62
N ALA A 695 5.16 14.77 21.49
CA ALA A 695 5.38 14.81 22.94
C ALA A 695 4.95 13.52 23.65
N VAL A 696 5.80 13.02 24.56
CA VAL A 696 5.60 11.73 25.26
C VAL A 696 4.38 11.73 26.20
N ASP A 697 3.99 12.90 26.72
CA ASP A 697 2.82 13.08 27.58
C ASP A 697 1.52 13.34 26.81
N HIS A 698 1.58 13.43 25.48
CA HIS A 698 0.42 13.61 24.60
C HIS A 698 0.16 12.39 23.70
N ASN A 699 1.20 11.84 23.06
CA ASN A 699 1.08 10.87 21.98
C ASN A 699 2.05 9.69 22.13
N SER A 700 1.60 8.49 21.72
CA SER A 700 2.51 7.34 21.61
C SER A 700 3.53 7.51 20.47
N ARG A 701 4.53 6.64 20.44
CA ARG A 701 5.56 6.53 19.38
C ARG A 701 6.29 7.84 19.14
N CYS A 702 6.49 8.62 20.22
CA CYS A 702 6.96 9.99 20.18
C CYS A 702 8.36 10.14 19.55
N ILE A 703 9.25 9.16 19.71
CA ILE A 703 10.58 9.17 19.07
C ILE A 703 10.47 8.82 17.58
N SER A 704 9.86 7.68 17.24
CA SER A 704 9.78 7.22 15.85
C SER A 704 8.96 8.16 14.96
N ARG A 705 7.79 8.63 15.43
CA ARG A 705 7.00 9.65 14.73
C ARG A 705 7.78 10.96 14.53
N THR A 706 8.58 11.40 15.50
CA THR A 706 9.42 12.62 15.36
C THR A 706 10.51 12.44 14.30
N VAL A 707 11.16 11.27 14.25
CA VAL A 707 12.14 10.90 13.21
C VAL A 707 11.49 10.84 11.83
N GLU A 708 10.35 10.16 11.72
CA GLU A 708 9.69 9.95 10.43
C GLU A 708 9.02 11.23 9.89
N TYR A 709 8.36 12.04 10.74
CA TYR A 709 7.82 13.34 10.32
C TYR A 709 8.92 14.31 9.88
N SER A 710 10.11 14.22 10.47
CA SER A 710 11.30 14.95 9.99
C SER A 710 11.65 14.57 8.56
N LEU A 711 11.73 13.27 8.26
CA LEU A 711 11.98 12.77 6.90
C LEU A 711 10.83 13.09 5.93
N ASN A 712 9.57 13.02 6.37
CA ASN A 712 8.42 13.35 5.52
C ASN A 712 8.36 14.85 5.17
N ASP A 713 8.79 15.74 6.06
CA ASP A 713 8.95 17.17 5.74
C ASP A 713 10.17 17.43 4.85
N PHE A 714 11.26 16.66 4.99
CA PHE A 714 12.35 16.69 3.99
C PHE A 714 11.83 16.27 2.61
N ALA A 715 11.09 15.17 2.52
CA ALA A 715 10.47 14.67 1.29
C ALA A 715 9.55 15.72 0.63
N LEU A 716 8.69 16.38 1.42
CA LEU A 716 7.86 17.49 0.96
C LEU A 716 8.70 18.68 0.49
N SER A 717 9.83 19.01 1.15
CA SER A 717 10.73 20.06 0.67
C SER A 717 11.30 19.77 -0.72
N GLN A 718 11.62 18.50 -1.03
CA GLN A 718 12.14 18.09 -2.35
C GLN A 718 11.10 18.30 -3.45
N VAL A 719 9.84 17.92 -3.23
CA VAL A 719 8.75 18.14 -4.22
C VAL A 719 8.37 19.62 -4.31
N ALA A 720 8.31 20.33 -3.17
CA ALA A 720 8.04 21.77 -3.13
C ALA A 720 9.05 22.57 -3.97
N SER A 721 10.34 22.18 -3.98
CA SER A 721 11.41 22.87 -4.72
C SER A 721 11.12 23.10 -6.21
N GLY A 722 10.33 22.21 -6.84
CA GLY A 722 9.94 22.33 -8.25
C GLY A 722 8.46 22.64 -8.51
N ILE A 723 7.56 22.41 -7.54
CA ILE A 723 6.11 22.62 -7.69
C ILE A 723 5.63 23.93 -7.04
N GLU A 724 6.11 24.25 -5.85
CA GLU A 724 5.80 25.50 -5.13
C GLU A 724 7.03 25.96 -4.31
N PRO A 725 8.03 26.60 -4.95
CA PRO A 725 9.33 26.85 -4.32
C PRO A 725 9.29 27.77 -3.09
N ARG A 726 8.18 28.48 -2.88
CA ARG A 726 7.96 29.33 -1.69
C ARG A 726 7.82 28.53 -0.40
N ASP A 727 7.40 27.28 -0.51
CA ASP A 727 7.15 26.38 0.61
C ASP A 727 8.39 25.52 0.96
N GLN A 728 9.36 25.38 0.06
CA GLN A 728 10.56 24.53 0.24
C GLN A 728 11.28 24.78 1.57
N GLN A 729 11.64 26.03 1.87
CA GLN A 729 12.41 26.37 3.08
C GLN A 729 11.63 26.09 4.38
N LYS A 730 10.29 26.16 4.34
CA LYS A 730 9.44 25.87 5.51
C LYS A 730 9.57 24.40 5.91
N TYR A 731 9.44 23.48 4.96
CA TYR A 731 9.51 22.05 5.24
C TYR A 731 10.96 21.56 5.41
N LEU A 732 11.92 22.17 4.72
CA LEU A 732 13.34 21.93 4.98
C LEU A 732 13.72 22.30 6.43
N ASN A 733 13.30 23.47 6.93
CA ASN A 733 13.52 23.84 8.33
C ASN A 733 12.81 22.90 9.32
N ARG A 734 11.59 22.42 9.01
CA ARG A 734 10.87 21.44 9.85
C ARG A 734 11.54 20.07 9.86
N SER A 735 12.26 19.70 8.79
CA SER A 735 12.98 18.42 8.72
C SER A 735 14.14 18.26 9.72
N ALA A 736 14.55 19.34 10.38
CA ALA A 736 15.48 19.31 11.52
C ALA A 736 14.80 19.01 12.87
N GLY A 737 13.47 18.84 12.94
CA GLY A 737 12.72 18.65 14.19
C GLY A 737 13.23 17.50 15.08
N TRP A 738 13.81 16.44 14.50
CA TRP A 738 14.49 15.37 15.24
C TRP A 738 15.58 15.87 16.20
N GLN A 739 16.27 16.95 15.87
CA GLN A 739 17.31 17.56 16.72
C GLN A 739 16.73 18.05 18.05
N LEU A 740 15.43 18.41 18.09
CA LEU A 740 14.74 18.88 19.29
C LEU A 740 14.53 17.77 20.34
N ILE A 741 14.66 16.49 19.97
CA ILE A 741 14.59 15.36 20.91
C ILE A 741 15.96 14.69 21.15
N TRP A 742 17.05 15.28 20.68
CA TRP A 742 18.41 14.79 20.96
C TRP A 742 18.89 15.25 22.34
N ASN A 743 18.83 14.37 23.33
CA ASN A 743 19.35 14.67 24.67
C ASN A 743 20.84 14.29 24.76
N ARG A 744 21.71 15.31 24.81
CA ARG A 744 23.17 15.19 24.91
C ARG A 744 23.66 14.56 26.24
N GLU A 745 22.82 14.54 27.27
CA GLU A 745 23.18 14.05 28.63
C GLU A 745 22.85 12.57 28.85
N VAL A 746 22.00 11.95 28.03
CA VAL A 746 21.67 10.52 28.14
C VAL A 746 22.91 9.68 27.85
N THR A 747 23.15 8.67 28.68
CA THR A 747 24.27 7.74 28.54
C THR A 747 23.79 6.30 28.37
N SER A 748 24.30 5.58 27.37
CA SER A 748 24.17 4.12 27.30
C SER A 748 25.39 3.50 26.62
N LEU A 749 25.76 2.28 27.05
CA LEU A 749 26.93 1.51 26.58
C LEU A 749 28.26 2.29 26.43
N GLY A 750 28.48 3.30 27.27
CA GLY A 750 29.71 4.12 27.28
C GLY A 750 29.68 5.36 26.38
N PHE A 751 28.59 5.61 25.66
CA PHE A 751 28.40 6.80 24.82
C PHE A 751 27.44 7.81 25.49
N THR A 752 27.52 9.08 25.07
CA THR A 752 26.67 10.20 25.51
C THR A 752 25.94 10.83 24.33
N GLY A 753 24.66 11.14 24.46
CA GLY A 753 23.87 11.76 23.39
C GLY A 753 23.09 10.74 22.55
N PHE A 754 21.76 10.82 22.62
CA PHE A 754 20.78 9.92 21.99
C PHE A 754 19.49 10.68 21.69
N LEU A 755 18.62 10.12 20.86
CA LEU A 755 17.19 10.48 20.89
C LEU A 755 16.60 10.10 22.26
N ALA A 756 15.72 10.94 22.81
CA ALA A 756 15.08 10.71 24.11
C ALA A 756 13.63 11.24 24.13
N PRO A 757 12.71 10.62 24.90
CA PRO A 757 11.34 11.12 25.00
C PRO A 757 11.31 12.51 25.63
N ARG A 758 10.53 13.41 25.04
CA ARG A 758 10.44 14.82 25.46
C ARG A 758 8.98 15.18 25.72
N TYR A 759 8.75 15.89 26.82
CA TYR A 759 7.44 16.36 27.27
C TYR A 759 7.04 17.66 26.56
N ALA A 760 5.74 17.92 26.44
CA ALA A 760 5.21 19.15 25.83
C ALA A 760 5.65 20.44 26.56
N ASN A 761 6.06 20.34 27.83
CA ASN A 761 6.66 21.43 28.61
C ASN A 761 8.13 21.75 28.22
N GLY A 762 8.75 20.94 27.35
CA GLY A 762 10.12 21.07 26.88
C GLY A 762 11.19 20.30 27.67
N SER A 763 10.88 19.61 28.78
CA SER A 763 11.82 18.75 29.51
C SER A 763 11.91 17.35 28.92
N PHE A 764 13.05 16.68 29.09
CA PHE A 764 13.21 15.26 28.75
C PHE A 764 12.68 14.33 29.85
N GLU A 765 12.45 13.08 29.49
CA GLU A 765 12.23 11.99 30.44
C GLU A 765 13.39 11.86 31.44
N GLY A 766 13.06 11.43 32.66
CA GLY A 766 13.99 11.39 33.78
C GLY A 766 15.06 10.29 33.68
N SER A 767 15.87 10.18 34.73
CA SER A 767 17.01 9.25 34.83
C SER A 767 16.64 7.75 34.93
N ALA A 768 15.44 7.38 34.50
CA ALA A 768 14.98 5.99 34.33
C ALA A 768 14.96 5.58 32.85
N TYR A 769 15.17 6.52 31.90
CA TYR A 769 15.26 6.24 30.48
C TYR A 769 16.62 5.62 30.11
N ASP A 770 16.59 4.48 29.42
CA ASP A 770 17.75 3.82 28.79
C ASP A 770 17.41 3.50 27.32
N PRO A 771 18.14 4.05 26.33
CA PRO A 771 17.99 3.78 24.90
C PRO A 771 18.02 2.30 24.46
N LEU A 772 18.41 1.37 25.34
CA LEU A 772 18.35 -0.08 25.10
C LEU A 772 16.95 -0.68 25.24
N TYR A 773 15.96 0.10 25.67
CA TYR A 773 14.58 -0.34 25.85
C TYR A 773 13.58 0.66 25.26
N CYS A 774 12.46 0.13 24.79
CA CYS A 774 11.32 0.87 24.25
C CYS A 774 10.04 0.66 25.09
N GLY A 775 10.10 -0.19 26.10
CA GLY A 775 8.91 -0.74 26.77
C GLY A 775 8.41 -1.97 26.00
N GLY A 776 7.37 -1.78 25.19
CA GLY A 776 6.80 -2.86 24.36
C GLY A 776 7.23 -2.85 22.89
N CYS A 777 7.92 -1.81 22.41
CA CYS A 777 8.23 -1.58 20.99
C CYS A 777 6.98 -1.61 20.08
N GLU A 778 5.83 -1.16 20.61
CA GLU A 778 4.52 -1.38 20.00
C GLU A 778 3.68 -0.10 19.91
N TRP A 779 2.45 -0.18 19.38
CA TRP A 779 1.51 0.95 19.17
C TRP A 779 1.42 2.00 20.29
N SER A 780 1.65 1.61 21.56
CA SER A 780 1.60 2.46 22.76
C SER A 780 2.97 2.86 23.34
N SER A 781 4.08 2.39 22.77
CA SER A 781 5.46 2.57 23.25
C SER A 781 6.10 3.89 22.78
N ILE A 782 7.32 4.21 23.21
CA ILE A 782 8.05 5.44 22.81
C ILE A 782 8.62 5.39 21.38
N THR A 783 8.90 4.19 20.90
CA THR A 783 9.29 3.81 19.52
C THR A 783 8.42 2.65 19.06
N TYR A 784 8.44 2.37 17.75
CA TYR A 784 7.70 1.27 17.13
C TYR A 784 8.69 0.26 16.55
N GLU A 785 8.55 -1.02 16.91
CA GLU A 785 9.31 -2.22 16.50
C GLU A 785 10.86 -2.20 16.59
N GLY A 786 11.49 -1.09 16.99
CA GLY A 786 12.93 -0.99 17.28
C GLY A 786 13.23 -0.09 18.48
N VAL A 787 14.39 -0.26 19.13
CA VAL A 787 14.78 0.54 20.31
C VAL A 787 15.30 1.93 19.94
N PRO A 788 15.30 2.91 20.86
CA PRO A 788 15.83 4.25 20.58
C PRO A 788 17.31 4.31 20.15
N TRP A 789 18.11 3.27 20.43
CA TRP A 789 19.47 3.15 19.92
C TRP A 789 19.50 2.92 18.39
N GLU A 790 18.62 2.04 17.87
CA GLU A 790 18.42 1.83 16.43
C GLU A 790 17.91 3.13 15.79
N TYR A 791 16.81 3.69 16.32
CA TYR A 791 16.21 4.94 15.81
C TYR A 791 17.16 6.14 15.82
N SER A 792 18.17 6.17 16.69
CA SER A 792 19.20 7.20 16.72
C SER A 792 20.10 7.21 15.47
N PHE A 793 20.02 6.20 14.59
CA PHE A 793 20.71 6.17 13.29
C PHE A 793 19.81 6.50 12.09
N VAL A 794 18.49 6.61 12.26
CA VAL A 794 17.50 6.66 11.17
C VAL A 794 17.24 8.10 10.67
N ILE A 795 18.32 8.87 10.46
CA ILE A 795 18.27 10.26 9.94
C ILE A 795 18.93 10.33 8.54
N PRO A 796 18.33 9.74 7.48
CA PRO A 796 18.99 9.60 6.17
C PRO A 796 19.15 10.92 5.40
N HIS A 797 18.42 11.98 5.78
CA HIS A 797 18.50 13.31 5.15
C HIS A 797 19.57 14.22 5.76
N ASP A 798 19.96 14.00 7.01
CA ASP A 798 20.88 14.85 7.78
C ASP A 798 21.89 14.04 8.60
N VAL A 799 22.66 13.19 7.90
CA VAL A 799 23.72 12.37 8.51
C VAL A 799 24.90 13.25 8.97
N GLU A 800 25.09 14.43 8.37
CA GLU A 800 26.12 15.40 8.75
C GLU A 800 25.90 15.95 10.18
N THR A 801 24.71 16.46 10.52
CA THR A 801 24.41 16.85 11.91
C THR A 801 24.44 15.64 12.83
N LEU A 802 23.99 14.46 12.37
CA LEU A 802 24.02 13.26 13.20
C LEU A 802 25.45 12.86 13.61
N ILE A 803 26.41 12.93 12.69
CA ILE A 803 27.83 12.69 12.98
C ILE A 803 28.36 13.72 13.99
N GLU A 804 27.99 15.01 13.89
CA GLU A 804 28.34 16.01 14.91
C GLU A 804 27.74 15.64 16.28
N PHE A 805 26.43 15.38 16.33
CA PHE A 805 25.65 15.13 17.54
C PHE A 805 26.08 13.84 18.27
N MET A 806 26.58 12.84 17.53
CA MET A 806 27.16 11.62 18.09
C MET A 806 28.60 11.79 18.63
N GLY A 807 29.24 12.95 18.42
CA GLY A 807 30.60 13.25 18.90
C GLY A 807 31.69 13.11 17.83
N GLY A 808 31.36 13.33 16.56
CA GLY A 808 32.27 13.31 15.42
C GLY A 808 32.57 11.90 14.87
N SER A 809 33.18 11.86 13.68
CA SER A 809 33.39 10.65 12.87
C SER A 809 33.99 9.45 13.63
N SER A 810 34.98 9.65 14.50
CA SER A 810 35.60 8.57 15.28
C SER A 810 34.62 7.94 16.30
N THR A 811 33.80 8.77 16.94
CA THR A 811 32.78 8.33 17.89
C THR A 811 31.62 7.67 17.16
N PHE A 812 31.20 8.23 16.03
CA PHE A 812 30.19 7.66 15.12
C PHE A 812 30.60 6.27 14.62
N GLU A 813 31.84 6.11 14.14
CA GLU A 813 32.41 4.80 13.75
C GLU A 813 32.40 3.80 14.91
N SER A 814 32.77 4.25 16.13
CA SER A 814 32.79 3.41 17.33
C SER A 814 31.39 2.94 17.77
N ARG A 815 30.36 3.78 17.58
CA ARG A 815 28.95 3.41 17.85
C ARG A 815 28.44 2.43 16.80
N LEU A 816 28.70 2.67 15.51
CA LEU A 816 28.34 1.75 14.43
C LEU A 816 29.01 0.38 14.62
N ASP A 817 30.30 0.34 14.96
CA ASP A 817 31.01 -0.92 15.24
C ASP A 817 30.34 -1.71 16.38
N LEU A 818 29.80 -1.04 17.40
CA LEU A 818 29.07 -1.66 18.51
C LEU A 818 27.68 -2.22 18.08
N MET A 819 27.00 -1.60 17.12
CA MET A 819 25.68 -2.04 16.68
C MET A 819 25.68 -3.50 16.19
N PHE A 820 26.78 -3.94 15.57
CA PHE A 820 26.95 -5.29 15.01
C PHE A 820 27.57 -6.32 15.98
N VAL A 821 27.70 -6.00 17.28
CA VAL A 821 28.26 -6.94 18.27
C VAL A 821 27.15 -7.83 18.88
N PRO A 822 27.25 -9.17 18.78
CA PRO A 822 26.25 -10.08 19.36
C PRO A 822 26.16 -10.02 20.89
N GLY A 823 24.97 -10.27 21.43
CA GLY A 823 24.68 -10.24 22.87
C GLY A 823 24.51 -8.83 23.48
N VAL A 824 24.59 -7.78 22.66
CA VAL A 824 24.44 -6.39 23.11
C VAL A 824 22.97 -5.98 23.24
N ALA A 825 22.06 -6.51 22.42
CA ALA A 825 20.62 -6.29 22.57
C ALA A 825 20.07 -6.68 23.95
N LYS A 826 19.01 -5.99 24.41
CA LYS A 826 18.40 -6.17 25.74
C LYS A 826 16.88 -6.25 25.69
N GLN A 827 16.26 -5.47 24.82
CA GLN A 827 14.86 -5.59 24.44
C GLN A 827 14.61 -6.91 23.71
N ASP A 828 13.45 -7.53 23.94
CA ASP A 828 12.88 -8.57 23.08
C ASP A 828 11.97 -7.89 22.05
N LEU A 829 12.17 -8.21 20.77
CA LEU A 829 11.43 -7.69 19.62
C LEU A 829 10.52 -8.77 18.97
N GLY A 830 10.33 -9.91 19.64
CA GLY A 830 9.44 -10.97 19.18
C GLY A 830 9.86 -11.59 17.85
N ALA A 831 8.92 -11.73 16.93
CA ALA A 831 9.17 -12.35 15.62
C ALA A 831 10.22 -11.57 14.80
N ASN A 832 10.11 -10.24 14.76
CA ASN A 832 10.97 -9.38 13.94
C ASN A 832 12.38 -9.18 14.51
N GLY A 833 12.71 -9.81 15.65
CA GLY A 833 14.08 -9.94 16.18
C GLY A 833 14.50 -11.39 16.45
N ALA A 834 13.77 -12.39 15.94
CA ALA A 834 13.98 -13.78 16.29
C ALA A 834 15.38 -14.29 15.89
N GLY A 835 16.16 -14.73 16.87
CA GLY A 835 17.54 -15.19 16.65
C GLY A 835 18.58 -14.09 16.44
N ILE A 836 18.18 -12.81 16.54
CA ILE A 836 19.06 -11.65 16.45
C ILE A 836 19.45 -11.21 17.88
N THR A 837 20.72 -10.87 18.08
CA THR A 837 21.26 -10.44 19.40
C THR A 837 22.20 -9.23 19.31
N THR A 838 22.45 -8.76 18.10
CA THR A 838 23.04 -7.46 17.78
C THR A 838 22.04 -6.35 18.09
N LEU A 839 22.51 -5.12 18.31
CA LEU A 839 21.59 -3.97 18.34
C LEU A 839 21.05 -3.67 16.95
N MET A 840 21.88 -3.85 15.91
CA MET A 840 21.40 -3.77 14.54
C MET A 840 20.48 -4.95 14.24
N ASN A 841 19.23 -4.66 13.91
CA ASN A 841 18.21 -5.63 13.59
C ASN A 841 17.92 -5.66 12.07
N ILE A 842 18.50 -6.62 11.37
CA ILE A 842 18.19 -6.85 9.95
C ILE A 842 16.80 -7.48 9.71
N GLY A 843 16.09 -7.91 10.76
CA GLY A 843 14.72 -8.40 10.68
C GLY A 843 13.65 -7.29 10.60
N ASN A 844 14.03 -6.00 10.55
CA ASN A 844 13.10 -4.87 10.56
C ASN A 844 13.63 -3.66 9.73
N GLU A 845 12.71 -2.92 9.09
CA GLU A 845 12.98 -1.79 8.17
C GLU A 845 13.85 -0.63 8.71
N PRO A 846 13.73 -0.16 9.99
CA PRO A 846 14.45 1.02 10.46
C PRO A 846 15.98 0.90 10.28
N ASP A 847 16.51 -0.31 10.45
CA ASP A 847 17.95 -0.58 10.46
C ASP A 847 18.54 -0.94 9.09
N PHE A 848 17.72 -1.01 8.03
CA PHE A 848 18.15 -1.37 6.67
C PHE A 848 19.31 -0.50 6.15
N ALA A 849 19.35 0.78 6.55
CA ALA A 849 20.41 1.74 6.19
C ALA A 849 21.64 1.69 7.10
N THR A 850 21.56 1.16 8.32
CA THR A 850 22.63 1.23 9.33
C THR A 850 23.97 0.64 8.89
N PRO A 851 24.03 -0.51 8.16
CA PRO A 851 25.29 -1.02 7.60
C PRO A 851 25.96 -0.05 6.62
N TYR A 852 25.20 0.85 6.00
CA TYR A 852 25.70 1.77 4.97
C TYR A 852 26.23 3.08 5.52
N LEU A 853 25.96 3.44 6.78
CA LEU A 853 26.32 4.76 7.33
C LEU A 853 27.83 5.03 7.38
N TYR A 854 28.67 3.99 7.34
CA TYR A 854 30.13 4.11 7.16
C TYR A 854 30.54 4.83 5.85
N HIS A 855 29.67 4.94 4.85
CA HIS A 855 29.94 5.72 3.63
C HIS A 855 30.12 7.22 3.93
N TYR A 856 29.36 7.76 4.89
CA TYR A 856 29.41 9.17 5.31
C TYR A 856 30.67 9.54 6.10
N ILE A 857 31.57 8.59 6.32
CA ILE A 857 32.91 8.79 6.92
C ILE A 857 34.04 8.18 6.08
N ASN A 858 33.81 7.89 4.78
CA ASN A 858 34.74 7.23 3.87
C ASN A 858 35.35 5.93 4.44
N LYS A 859 34.46 5.02 4.88
CA LYS A 859 34.78 3.66 5.35
C LYS A 859 33.96 2.60 4.59
N GLN A 860 33.83 2.71 3.27
CA GLN A 860 33.00 1.83 2.42
C GLN A 860 33.33 0.34 2.60
N ALA A 861 34.60 0.00 2.81
CA ALA A 861 35.02 -1.38 3.10
C ALA A 861 34.37 -1.97 4.37
N LYS A 862 34.03 -1.15 5.38
CA LYS A 862 33.25 -1.59 6.55
C LYS A 862 31.77 -1.81 6.22
N SER A 863 31.16 -0.96 5.39
CA SER A 863 29.80 -1.23 4.91
C SER A 863 29.71 -2.55 4.15
N VAL A 864 30.65 -2.81 3.25
CA VAL A 864 30.74 -4.10 2.53
C VAL A 864 30.97 -5.26 3.50
N GLN A 865 31.79 -5.09 4.55
CA GLN A 865 31.99 -6.10 5.59
C GLN A 865 30.68 -6.44 6.32
N GLN A 866 30.01 -5.44 6.88
CA GLN A 866 28.81 -5.67 7.69
C GLN A 866 27.63 -6.14 6.84
N SER A 867 27.39 -5.54 5.67
CA SER A 867 26.25 -5.93 4.82
C SER A 867 26.41 -7.34 4.25
N ARG A 868 27.64 -7.75 3.88
CA ARG A 868 27.96 -9.12 3.46
C ARG A 868 27.86 -10.11 4.62
N ASN A 869 28.29 -9.73 5.83
CA ASN A 869 28.17 -10.55 7.03
C ASN A 869 26.69 -10.85 7.35
N LEU A 870 25.87 -9.81 7.48
CA LEU A 870 24.42 -9.92 7.71
C LEU A 870 23.75 -10.80 6.64
N SER A 871 24.05 -10.55 5.36
CA SER A 871 23.51 -11.33 4.25
C SER A 871 23.83 -12.82 4.40
N ASN A 872 25.10 -13.16 4.68
CA ASN A 872 25.55 -14.55 4.83
C ASN A 872 25.03 -15.23 6.11
N THR A 873 24.81 -14.48 7.20
CA THR A 873 24.28 -15.01 8.46
C THR A 873 22.78 -15.30 8.37
N TYR A 874 22.02 -14.41 7.72
CA TYR A 874 20.56 -14.42 7.80
C TYR A 874 19.87 -14.95 6.55
N PHE A 875 20.32 -14.57 5.34
CA PHE A 875 19.65 -14.92 4.09
C PHE A 875 20.16 -16.24 3.50
N LYS A 876 19.27 -17.19 3.24
CA LYS A 876 19.64 -18.59 2.88
C LYS A 876 18.69 -19.20 1.85
N ASP A 877 19.22 -20.13 1.06
CA ASP A 877 18.42 -21.04 0.23
C ASP A 877 17.85 -22.18 1.10
N ALA A 878 16.90 -21.82 1.97
CA ALA A 878 16.25 -22.70 2.93
C ALA A 878 14.87 -22.12 3.33
N ALA A 879 14.03 -22.91 3.99
CA ALA A 879 12.74 -22.43 4.51
C ALA A 879 12.91 -21.25 5.48
N TYR A 880 13.90 -21.34 6.38
CA TYR A 880 14.36 -20.29 7.29
C TYR A 880 15.28 -19.26 6.60
N GLY A 881 14.86 -18.83 5.42
CA GLY A 881 15.70 -18.13 4.44
C GLY A 881 15.75 -16.60 4.55
N ILE A 882 14.97 -15.99 5.44
CA ILE A 882 14.98 -14.56 5.77
C ILE A 882 14.85 -14.33 7.30
N PRO A 883 15.37 -13.22 7.86
CA PRO A 883 15.51 -13.00 9.33
C PRO A 883 14.25 -12.58 10.10
N GLY A 884 13.11 -12.50 9.42
CA GLY A 884 11.87 -11.92 9.91
C GLY A 884 10.94 -11.75 8.71
N ASN A 885 9.82 -11.06 8.92
CA ASN A 885 8.79 -10.83 7.91
C ASN A 885 9.36 -10.36 6.56
N SER A 886 8.72 -10.79 5.46
CA SER A 886 9.09 -10.31 4.12
C SER A 886 8.58 -8.87 3.86
N ASP A 887 7.54 -8.43 4.59
CA ASP A 887 6.85 -7.13 4.53
C ASP A 887 6.64 -6.61 3.10
N ALA A 888 5.74 -7.30 2.38
CA ALA A 888 5.45 -7.09 0.96
C ALA A 888 6.71 -7.09 0.05
N GLY A 889 7.76 -7.82 0.47
CA GLY A 889 9.04 -7.91 -0.22
C GLY A 889 10.05 -6.82 0.14
N ALA A 890 9.83 -6.04 1.20
CA ALA A 890 10.81 -5.11 1.76
C ALA A 890 12.14 -5.79 2.10
N MET A 891 12.09 -6.89 2.86
CA MET A 891 13.25 -7.71 3.21
C MET A 891 13.98 -8.26 1.98
N ASN A 892 13.21 -8.67 0.97
CA ASN A 892 13.72 -9.14 -0.31
C ASN A 892 14.36 -8.00 -1.13
N SER A 893 13.81 -6.78 -1.07
CA SER A 893 14.38 -5.60 -1.72
C SER A 893 15.77 -5.27 -1.19
N TRP A 894 15.98 -5.39 0.12
CA TRP A 894 17.29 -5.18 0.75
C TRP A 894 18.33 -6.15 0.20
N LEU A 895 18.00 -7.44 0.12
CA LEU A 895 18.92 -8.44 -0.46
C LEU A 895 19.19 -8.20 -1.95
N LEU A 896 18.18 -7.78 -2.74
CA LEU A 896 18.38 -7.47 -4.15
C LEU A 896 19.37 -6.30 -4.35
N TRP A 897 19.31 -5.28 -3.50
CA TRP A 897 20.29 -4.20 -3.46
C TRP A 897 21.71 -4.71 -3.09
N GLN A 898 21.83 -5.59 -2.08
CA GLN A 898 23.12 -6.26 -1.79
C GLN A 898 23.67 -7.00 -3.01
N LEU A 899 22.85 -7.84 -3.66
CA LEU A 899 23.23 -8.73 -4.74
C LEU A 899 23.81 -7.98 -5.94
N ILE A 900 23.24 -6.82 -6.29
CA ILE A 900 23.76 -5.95 -7.36
C ILE A 900 24.89 -5.01 -6.91
N GLY A 901 25.14 -4.88 -5.61
CA GLY A 901 26.24 -4.10 -5.05
C GLY A 901 25.98 -2.60 -4.93
N LEU A 902 24.72 -2.18 -4.80
CA LEU A 902 24.30 -0.77 -4.65
C LEU A 902 23.26 -0.62 -3.54
N TYR A 903 23.05 0.57 -2.99
CA TYR A 903 21.96 0.83 -2.04
C TYR A 903 21.39 2.25 -2.17
N PRO A 904 20.08 2.45 -2.35
CA PRO A 904 19.49 3.77 -2.56
C PRO A 904 19.31 4.52 -1.24
N ILE A 905 19.62 5.82 -1.23
CA ILE A 905 19.12 6.73 -0.20
C ILE A 905 17.79 7.29 -0.71
N VAL A 906 16.70 6.80 -0.13
CA VAL A 906 15.34 7.15 -0.57
C VAL A 906 15.03 8.62 -0.26
N THR A 907 14.23 9.28 -1.11
CA THR A 907 14.00 10.74 -1.16
C THR A 907 15.17 11.55 -1.73
N GLN A 908 16.26 10.89 -2.14
CA GLN A 908 17.45 11.53 -2.73
C GLN A 908 17.85 10.82 -4.04
N PRO A 909 18.51 11.50 -4.98
CA PRO A 909 18.96 10.90 -6.23
C PRO A 909 20.27 10.12 -6.06
N ILE A 910 20.54 9.53 -4.88
CA ILE A 910 21.84 9.01 -4.44
C ILE A 910 21.78 7.49 -4.23
N TYR A 911 22.83 6.79 -4.67
CA TYR A 911 23.06 5.37 -4.42
C TYR A 911 24.47 5.15 -3.89
N LEU A 912 24.58 4.44 -2.77
CA LEU A 912 25.82 4.06 -2.13
C LEU A 912 26.40 2.81 -2.80
N ILE A 913 27.72 2.78 -3.01
CA ILE A 913 28.42 1.72 -3.74
C ILE A 913 28.83 0.64 -2.74
N GLY A 914 28.09 -0.46 -2.73
CA GLY A 914 28.44 -1.68 -1.99
C GLY A 914 29.47 -2.52 -2.75
N SER A 915 29.21 -3.82 -2.87
CA SER A 915 30.02 -4.74 -3.67
C SER A 915 29.13 -5.84 -4.24
N PRO A 916 29.18 -6.13 -5.56
CA PRO A 916 28.28 -7.08 -6.21
C PRO A 916 28.53 -8.53 -5.76
N TRP A 917 27.58 -9.42 -6.10
CA TRP A 917 27.61 -10.84 -5.76
C TRP A 917 27.85 -11.76 -6.97
N PHE A 918 28.04 -11.19 -8.15
CA PHE A 918 28.22 -11.90 -9.42
C PHE A 918 29.31 -11.22 -10.26
N PRO A 919 30.02 -11.96 -11.14
CA PRO A 919 31.08 -11.40 -11.98
C PRO A 919 30.53 -10.53 -13.13
N ASP A 920 29.29 -10.74 -13.56
CA ASP A 920 28.58 -9.93 -14.56
C ASP A 920 27.06 -9.94 -14.23
N ILE A 921 26.44 -8.77 -14.26
CA ILE A 921 25.01 -8.56 -14.07
C ILE A 921 24.55 -7.59 -15.15
N ASN A 922 23.52 -7.96 -15.90
CA ASN A 922 22.93 -7.15 -16.95
C ASN A 922 21.47 -6.82 -16.61
N MET A 923 21.24 -5.58 -16.15
CA MET A 923 19.94 -5.09 -15.71
C MET A 923 19.30 -4.18 -16.77
N THR A 924 18.02 -4.42 -17.08
CA THR A 924 17.20 -3.47 -17.83
C THR A 924 16.74 -2.36 -16.89
N VAL A 925 17.06 -1.12 -17.23
CA VAL A 925 16.75 0.09 -16.44
C VAL A 925 16.07 1.13 -17.34
N ASN A 926 15.30 2.05 -16.76
CA ASN A 926 14.58 3.10 -17.48
C ASN A 926 13.88 2.60 -18.77
N VAL A 927 12.96 1.64 -18.59
CA VAL A 927 12.17 0.93 -19.62
C VAL A 927 13.00 0.04 -20.57
N ASN A 928 14.02 0.56 -21.24
CA ASN A 928 14.76 -0.14 -22.30
C ASN A 928 16.28 0.11 -22.32
N GLN A 929 16.81 0.90 -21.38
CA GLN A 929 18.25 1.06 -21.22
C GLN A 929 18.86 -0.15 -20.51
N THR A 930 20.18 -0.29 -20.54
CA THR A 930 20.90 -1.39 -19.90
C THR A 930 21.98 -0.84 -18.97
N LEU A 931 21.95 -1.26 -17.71
CA LEU A 931 23.06 -1.13 -16.77
C LEU A 931 23.80 -2.47 -16.70
N ARG A 932 25.10 -2.47 -17.00
CA ARG A 932 25.97 -3.65 -16.83
C ARG A 932 26.92 -3.45 -15.65
N ILE A 933 26.85 -4.32 -14.67
CA ILE A 933 27.75 -4.34 -13.51
C ILE A 933 28.70 -5.52 -13.68
N THR A 934 30.00 -5.28 -13.67
CA THR A 934 31.02 -6.34 -13.80
C THR A 934 32.01 -6.31 -12.64
N ALA A 935 32.44 -7.48 -12.19
CA ALA A 935 33.34 -7.63 -11.06
C ALA A 935 34.54 -8.52 -11.38
N SER A 936 35.70 -7.89 -11.53
CA SER A 936 36.99 -8.58 -11.66
C SER A 936 37.57 -8.89 -10.27
N GLY A 937 38.25 -10.03 -10.11
CA GLY A 937 38.85 -10.43 -8.82
C GLY A 937 37.87 -10.99 -7.78
N LEU A 938 36.59 -11.21 -8.13
CA LEU A 938 35.61 -11.87 -7.27
C LEU A 938 35.99 -13.34 -7.02
N ASP A 939 36.16 -13.73 -5.74
CA ASP A 939 36.39 -15.13 -5.33
C ASP A 939 35.64 -15.39 -4.00
N TYR A 940 34.57 -16.19 -4.09
CA TYR A 940 33.71 -16.55 -2.96
C TYR A 940 34.45 -17.35 -1.87
N ASN A 941 35.43 -18.16 -2.25
CA ASN A 941 36.15 -19.06 -1.33
C ASN A 941 37.30 -18.34 -0.59
N ARG A 942 37.83 -17.25 -1.17
CA ARG A 942 38.91 -16.45 -0.57
C ARG A 942 38.42 -15.20 0.17
N GLY A 943 37.12 -14.93 0.18
CA GLY A 943 36.58 -13.67 0.69
C GLY A 943 36.99 -12.45 -0.14
N SER A 944 37.24 -12.65 -1.45
CA SER A 944 37.68 -11.58 -2.35
C SER A 944 36.47 -10.79 -2.85
N TYR A 945 35.93 -9.93 -1.99
CA TYR A 945 34.75 -9.11 -2.26
C TYR A 945 34.89 -7.64 -1.82
N TYR A 946 36.03 -7.23 -1.25
CA TYR A 946 36.27 -5.83 -0.91
C TYR A 946 36.64 -5.03 -2.16
N VAL A 947 36.05 -3.86 -2.33
CA VAL A 947 36.33 -3.00 -3.48
C VAL A 947 37.74 -2.41 -3.38
N GLN A 948 38.46 -2.43 -4.50
CA GLN A 948 39.85 -1.93 -4.63
C GLN A 948 39.92 -0.73 -5.60
N SER A 949 39.00 -0.67 -6.56
CA SER A 949 38.71 0.50 -7.40
C SER A 949 37.39 0.29 -8.16
N VAL A 950 36.78 1.39 -8.61
CA VAL A 950 35.57 1.39 -9.44
C VAL A 950 35.79 2.25 -10.67
N ARG A 951 35.17 1.87 -11.79
CA ARG A 951 34.98 2.75 -12.96
C ARG A 951 33.50 2.84 -13.29
N VAL A 952 33.02 4.05 -13.58
CA VAL A 952 31.64 4.31 -14.03
C VAL A 952 31.71 4.82 -15.47
N ASN A 953 31.02 4.15 -16.39
CA ASN A 953 31.04 4.45 -17.83
C ASN A 953 32.48 4.58 -18.40
N GLY A 954 33.39 3.72 -17.93
CA GLY A 954 34.81 3.72 -18.29
C GLY A 954 35.67 4.83 -17.66
N GLN A 955 35.10 5.77 -16.92
CA GLN A 955 35.86 6.78 -16.16
C GLN A 955 36.26 6.23 -14.79
N ALA A 956 37.46 6.54 -14.31
CA ALA A 956 37.85 6.19 -12.94
C ALA A 956 36.96 6.94 -11.94
N TRP A 957 36.54 6.24 -10.88
CA TRP A 957 35.62 6.76 -9.87
C TRP A 957 36.27 6.75 -8.49
N ASP A 958 36.12 7.85 -7.75
CA ASP A 958 36.79 8.13 -6.47
C ASP A 958 35.82 8.34 -5.29
N LYS A 959 34.52 8.47 -5.57
CA LYS A 959 33.44 8.55 -4.57
C LYS A 959 32.91 7.17 -4.24
N ASN A 960 32.57 6.90 -2.98
CA ASN A 960 31.86 5.68 -2.58
C ASN A 960 30.34 5.70 -2.91
N TRP A 961 29.88 6.62 -3.75
CA TRP A 961 28.48 6.80 -4.15
C TRP A 961 28.35 7.29 -5.59
N LEU A 962 27.15 7.15 -6.16
CA LEU A 962 26.76 7.63 -7.48
C LEU A 962 25.36 8.25 -7.47
N THR A 963 25.03 9.01 -8.52
CA THR A 963 23.71 9.62 -8.71
C THR A 963 22.80 8.76 -9.59
N HIS A 964 21.50 9.05 -9.59
CA HIS A 964 20.55 8.42 -10.51
C HIS A 964 20.89 8.68 -12.00
N GLU A 965 21.40 9.88 -12.30
CA GLU A 965 21.77 10.30 -13.66
C GLU A 965 23.01 9.56 -14.18
N ASP A 966 23.98 9.23 -13.31
CA ASP A 966 25.25 8.57 -13.70
C ASP A 966 25.05 7.21 -14.40
N VAL A 967 24.02 6.44 -14.04
CA VAL A 967 23.89 5.02 -14.48
C VAL A 967 22.46 4.53 -14.80
N PHE A 968 21.40 5.21 -14.34
CA PHE A 968 20.02 4.71 -14.53
C PHE A 968 19.26 5.42 -15.64
N VAL A 969 19.44 6.74 -15.81
CA VAL A 969 18.71 7.54 -16.82
C VAL A 969 19.06 7.11 -18.25
N HIS A 970 20.33 6.82 -18.53
CA HIS A 970 20.82 6.43 -19.86
C HIS A 970 21.36 5.00 -19.93
N GLY A 971 21.20 4.21 -18.86
CA GLY A 971 21.99 3.00 -18.66
C GLY A 971 23.47 3.32 -18.45
N GLY A 972 24.34 2.31 -18.54
CA GLY A 972 25.78 2.49 -18.36
C GLY A 972 26.55 1.23 -17.99
N SER A 973 27.79 1.42 -17.53
CA SER A 973 28.60 0.37 -16.91
C SER A 973 29.13 0.77 -15.54
N ILE A 974 29.20 -0.20 -14.62
CA ILE A 974 29.98 -0.09 -13.38
C ILE A 974 30.96 -1.26 -13.35
N GLU A 975 32.25 -0.96 -13.42
CA GLU A 975 33.34 -1.94 -13.44
C GLU A 975 34.03 -1.93 -12.07
N PHE A 976 33.89 -3.04 -11.33
CA PHE A 976 34.54 -3.26 -10.04
C PHE A 976 35.84 -4.04 -10.19
N VAL A 977 36.87 -3.63 -9.43
CA VAL A 977 38.02 -4.47 -9.07
C VAL A 977 37.88 -4.86 -7.61
N LEU A 978 37.77 -6.16 -7.34
CA LEU A 978 37.59 -6.72 -6.00
C LEU A 978 38.87 -7.43 -5.51
N GLY A 979 39.00 -7.54 -4.18
CA GLY A 979 40.15 -8.12 -3.50
C GLY A 979 39.81 -8.62 -2.10
N THR A 980 40.77 -9.30 -1.46
CA THR A 980 40.64 -9.88 -0.11
C THR A 980 40.82 -8.87 1.02
N ASN A 981 41.35 -7.68 0.72
CA ASN A 981 41.79 -6.73 1.73
C ASN A 981 40.80 -5.56 1.81
N MET A 982 40.49 -5.11 3.03
CA MET A 982 39.78 -3.85 3.26
C MET A 982 40.67 -2.69 2.81
N THR A 983 40.32 -2.07 1.68
CA THR A 983 41.06 -0.97 1.07
C THR A 983 40.16 0.26 1.04
N ALA A 984 40.67 1.40 1.54
CA ALA A 984 40.06 2.70 1.27
C ALA A 984 40.48 3.12 -0.14
N TRP A 985 39.62 2.82 -1.12
CA TRP A 985 39.80 3.19 -2.53
C TRP A 985 39.13 4.54 -2.82
N GLU A 986 38.13 4.90 -2.02
CA GLU A 986 37.47 6.19 -2.08
C GLU A 986 38.41 7.31 -1.59
N THR A 987 38.50 8.38 -2.37
CA THR A 987 39.28 9.58 -2.06
C THR A 987 38.52 10.88 -2.37
N GLY A 988 37.36 10.78 -3.02
CA GLY A 988 36.41 11.87 -3.22
C GLY A 988 35.56 12.17 -1.98
N GLY A 989 34.63 13.11 -2.13
CA GLY A 989 33.72 13.51 -1.06
C GLY A 989 32.72 12.42 -0.66
N VAL A 990 32.37 12.40 0.63
CA VAL A 990 31.29 11.59 1.22
C VAL A 990 29.93 11.89 0.54
N PRO A 991 28.90 11.02 0.69
CA PRO A 991 27.57 11.32 0.19
C PRO A 991 27.00 12.59 0.86
N PRO A 992 26.20 13.40 0.14
CA PRO A 992 25.68 14.66 0.68
C PRO A 992 24.62 14.44 1.77
N SER A 993 24.47 15.42 2.66
CA SER A 993 23.32 15.53 3.60
C SER A 993 22.41 16.69 3.18
N PRO A 994 21.53 16.52 2.17
CA PRO A 994 20.74 17.62 1.61
C PRO A 994 19.66 18.17 2.55
N GLY A 995 19.37 17.49 3.65
CA GLY A 995 18.50 17.96 4.74
C GLY A 995 19.22 18.71 5.86
N HIS A 996 20.54 18.93 5.75
CA HIS A 996 21.33 19.56 6.79
C HIS A 996 20.88 21.01 7.08
N VAL A 997 20.38 21.22 8.30
CA VAL A 997 19.94 22.51 8.83
C VAL A 997 20.26 22.56 10.33
N THR A 998 20.94 23.62 10.77
CA THR A 998 21.13 23.89 12.21
C THR A 998 19.94 24.67 12.78
N LEU A 999 19.40 24.24 13.93
CA LEU A 999 18.36 24.95 14.69
C LEU A 999 18.91 25.95 15.73
#